data_AF-A0A817ZMW6-F1
#
_entry.id   AF-A0A817ZMW6-F1
#
_cell.length_a   1.000
_cell.length_b   1.000
_cell.length_c   1.000
_cell.angle_alpha   90.00
_cell.angle_beta   90.00
_cell.angle_gamma   90.00
#
_symmetry.space_group_name_H-M   'P 1'
#
loop_
_entity.id
_entity.type
_entity.pdbx_description
1 polymer ?
#
loop_
_entity_poly.entity_id
_entity_poly.type
_entity_poly.pdbx_seq_one_letter_code
_entity_poly.pdbx_strand_id
1 'polypeptide(L)'
;MKYLRPSDSNSRDNIADSKIANEWAAKKLVWIPDEQEGFIYGQIRQEQNDGQLIVDLENGKRISIHKDDTQRVNPPKFNKVEDMSELTCLNDASVLFNLKERYYSGLIYTYSGLFCVVVNPYKRLPIYSENIIEMYKGKKREQMPPHIFAIAGDAYRSMLQHREDQSILCTGESGAGKTENTKKVIQYLAYIAAAPKSSQRSSGSTTSQYQQYGTKINDISGELEEQLLQANPILEAFGNAKTVKNDNSSRFGKFIRINFDTSGFIAGASIETYLLEKSRTIRQAKNERTFHIFYQFLRSANTKMIADYLLEDFSRYRYLTNGNLTISGINDSEEFQHTIKAMQIMTISNDELNAIFRTISAVLQMGNMEFKQERDTDQATLPDNTIAQKICHLLGISVTDFVRSFLKPKLNVGRDFVTKAQTKVQVDFAVEAISKAIYERMFKWIVTRINKSLDRTKRQGSSFIGILDIAGFEIFQLNSFEQLCINYTNEKLQQLFNHTMFILEQEEYRRENIDWAFIDFGLDLQPTIDLIEKPMGILSLLDEQCWFPKATDRTYLEKLINTHAQHPKFGKPNYKAPSDFSIMHYAGKVDYSTDQWLMKNMDPLNDNVVALLQTSNDTFTREIWKDAEIVGLAVTDQNDTTSNLKSNIKKGMFRTVGQLYKEQLTKLINTLRNTNPNFPGVIYSPLVLDQLRCNGVLEGIRICRNGFPNRILFQEFRQRYEILCPNAIPKEFMDAKAAVKKMIQELELDENLYRIGLTKIFFRSGVLGHLEEERDFKLTDIMTQFQALCRGVLARKNYQRRIQQLNAVRVLQRNGRALMKIRNWKWWRLFTKIKPLLHVTRQEEDLKQKQEEIDRLKTEVESRTTQIKEMEQKLQLFQQERSVLNERLTHLNDVFVESDDNLRRIQTRKDELENLLQDTEQRLQEATDQLNRSNKEQIQYDQQLRVTREHLEEEEQSRHKLQNERIQSEGKIKNLEDIVATLQNDLAKVQKEHDVLYDKFQNTVTQLQNEEEKLKNLLRIKTKLESQCNDLEERLKRETEVYYVQKVLRV
;
A
#
# COMPACT_ATOMS: atom_id res chain seq x y z
N MET A 1 27.91 -3.63 -32.38
CA MET A 1 28.17 -5.10 -32.39
C MET A 1 28.94 -5.57 -31.16
N LYS A 2 30.12 -5.03 -30.83
CA LYS A 2 30.96 -5.51 -29.70
C LYS A 2 30.26 -5.57 -28.31
N TYR A 3 29.26 -4.72 -28.06
CA TYR A 3 28.47 -4.71 -26.82
C TYR A 3 27.13 -5.46 -26.91
N LEU A 4 26.87 -6.15 -28.02
CA LEU A 4 25.64 -6.94 -28.23
C LEU A 4 25.94 -8.41 -28.52
N ARG A 5 27.11 -8.73 -29.07
CA ARG A 5 27.56 -10.10 -29.31
C ARG A 5 28.90 -10.36 -28.65
N PRO A 6 29.14 -11.59 -28.14
CA PRO A 6 30.48 -12.00 -27.72
C PRO A 6 31.50 -11.78 -28.85
N SER A 7 32.72 -11.37 -28.50
CA SER A 7 33.79 -11.24 -29.49
C SER A 7 34.46 -12.60 -29.71
N ASP A 8 34.19 -13.25 -30.85
CA ASP A 8 34.80 -14.54 -31.22
C ASP A 8 36.31 -14.46 -31.58
N SER A 9 37.01 -13.37 -31.23
CA SER A 9 38.28 -12.98 -31.86
C SER A 9 39.44 -12.67 -30.89
N ASN A 10 39.60 -13.44 -29.81
CA ASN A 10 40.84 -13.44 -29.03
C ASN A 10 41.54 -14.81 -29.10
N SER A 11 42.56 -14.92 -29.95
CA SER A 11 43.37 -16.11 -30.16
C SER A 11 44.18 -16.60 -28.94
N ARG A 12 44.21 -15.83 -27.84
CA ARG A 12 44.81 -16.25 -26.55
C ARG A 12 43.88 -17.11 -25.70
N ASP A 13 42.55 -16.96 -25.83
CA ASP A 13 41.58 -17.70 -25.03
C ASP A 13 41.48 -19.18 -25.47
N ASN A 14 41.66 -19.46 -26.77
CA ASN A 14 41.63 -20.82 -27.33
C ASN A 14 42.66 -21.80 -26.72
N ILE A 15 43.79 -21.32 -26.20
CA ILE A 15 44.83 -22.17 -25.58
C ILE A 15 44.49 -22.47 -24.11
N ALA A 16 43.93 -21.50 -23.38
CA ALA A 16 43.44 -21.69 -22.01
C ALA A 16 42.18 -22.57 -21.99
N ASP A 17 41.26 -22.36 -22.95
CA ASP A 17 40.06 -23.17 -23.14
C ASP A 17 40.39 -24.64 -23.46
N SER A 18 41.49 -24.93 -24.18
CA SER A 18 41.91 -26.30 -24.45
C SER A 18 42.37 -27.04 -23.19
N LYS A 19 43.06 -26.37 -22.27
CA LYS A 19 43.51 -26.97 -21.00
C LYS A 19 42.35 -27.20 -20.03
N ILE A 20 41.46 -26.21 -19.90
CA ILE A 20 40.24 -26.30 -19.08
C ILE A 20 39.28 -27.35 -19.66
N ALA A 21 39.14 -27.43 -20.99
CA ALA A 21 38.34 -28.47 -21.64
C ALA A 21 38.88 -29.88 -21.39
N ASN A 22 40.20 -30.07 -21.41
CA ASN A 22 40.84 -31.35 -21.08
C ASN A 22 40.66 -31.74 -19.61
N GLU A 23 40.78 -30.79 -18.69
CA GLU A 23 40.57 -31.03 -17.25
C GLU A 23 39.09 -31.27 -16.91
N TRP A 24 38.17 -30.63 -17.63
CA TRP A 24 36.73 -30.88 -17.52
C TRP A 24 36.36 -32.27 -18.07
N ALA A 25 36.92 -32.66 -19.22
CA ALA A 25 36.73 -33.98 -19.81
C ALA A 25 37.17 -35.11 -18.86
N ALA A 26 38.14 -34.84 -17.99
CA ALA A 26 38.57 -35.76 -16.93
C ALA A 26 37.64 -35.83 -15.70
N LYS A 27 36.52 -35.08 -15.69
CA LYS A 27 35.54 -34.96 -14.58
C LYS A 27 36.12 -34.51 -13.23
N LYS A 28 37.24 -33.79 -13.24
CA LYS A 28 37.93 -33.35 -12.02
C LYS A 28 37.58 -31.94 -11.57
N LEU A 29 36.85 -31.16 -12.38
CA LEU A 29 36.51 -29.77 -12.08
C LEU A 29 35.15 -29.64 -11.38
N VAL A 30 35.13 -28.95 -10.25
CA VAL A 30 33.94 -28.64 -9.45
C VAL A 30 33.95 -27.18 -8.99
N TRP A 31 32.78 -26.65 -8.68
CA TRP A 31 32.58 -25.37 -8.04
C TRP A 31 32.57 -25.52 -6.52
N ILE A 32 33.25 -24.62 -5.83
CA ILE A 32 33.35 -24.55 -4.37
C ILE A 32 32.84 -23.19 -3.88
N PRO A 33 32.04 -23.14 -2.80
CA PRO A 33 31.58 -21.89 -2.20
C PRO A 33 32.76 -21.03 -1.69
N ASP A 34 32.69 -19.72 -1.93
CA ASP A 34 33.67 -18.74 -1.47
C ASP A 34 32.97 -17.48 -0.95
N GLU A 35 33.46 -16.91 0.16
CA GLU A 35 32.84 -15.74 0.79
C GLU A 35 32.97 -14.45 -0.03
N GLN A 36 33.99 -14.33 -0.89
CA GLN A 36 34.26 -13.11 -1.66
C GLN A 36 33.69 -13.20 -3.08
N GLU A 37 33.95 -14.31 -3.77
CA GLU A 37 33.58 -14.51 -5.17
C GLU A 37 32.27 -15.29 -5.35
N GLY A 38 31.66 -15.78 -4.26
CA GLY A 38 30.48 -16.63 -4.26
C GLY A 38 30.84 -18.09 -4.57
N PHE A 39 31.44 -18.34 -5.73
CA PHE A 39 31.95 -19.66 -6.14
C PHE A 39 33.26 -19.55 -6.91
N ILE A 40 34.17 -20.50 -6.67
CA ILE A 40 35.47 -20.62 -7.34
C ILE A 40 35.71 -22.04 -7.88
N TYR A 41 36.61 -22.17 -8.85
CA TYR A 41 37.00 -23.47 -9.38
C TYR A 41 37.84 -24.27 -8.38
N GLY A 42 37.54 -25.56 -8.33
CA GLY A 42 38.30 -26.56 -7.59
C GLY A 42 38.57 -27.80 -8.43
N GLN A 43 39.78 -28.36 -8.30
CA GLN A 43 40.19 -29.60 -8.94
C GLN A 43 40.23 -30.76 -7.94
N ILE A 44 39.38 -31.77 -8.14
CA ILE A 44 39.32 -32.98 -7.31
C ILE A 44 40.64 -33.76 -7.48
N ARG A 45 41.32 -34.01 -6.36
CA ARG A 45 42.52 -34.86 -6.31
C ARG A 45 42.22 -36.25 -5.78
N GLN A 46 41.45 -36.34 -4.70
CA GLN A 46 41.19 -37.60 -4.00
C GLN A 46 39.80 -37.58 -3.36
N GLU A 47 39.08 -38.70 -3.48
CA GLU A 47 37.80 -38.95 -2.82
C GLU A 47 38.05 -39.88 -1.63
N GLN A 48 37.65 -39.47 -0.42
CA GLN A 48 37.77 -40.27 0.80
C GLN A 48 36.48 -41.06 1.05
N ASN A 49 36.59 -42.20 1.76
CA ASN A 49 35.47 -43.11 2.00
C ASN A 49 34.32 -42.49 2.83
N ASP A 50 34.57 -41.39 3.56
CA ASP A 50 33.58 -40.68 4.39
C ASP A 50 32.82 -39.58 3.62
N GLY A 51 32.83 -39.60 2.28
CA GLY A 51 32.12 -38.60 1.46
C GLY A 51 32.81 -37.23 1.38
N GLN A 52 34.04 -37.10 1.89
CA GLN A 52 34.86 -35.90 1.76
C GLN A 52 35.74 -35.93 0.49
N LEU A 53 35.83 -34.78 -0.18
CA LEU A 53 36.66 -34.55 -1.35
C LEU A 53 37.84 -33.65 -0.98
N ILE A 54 39.06 -34.08 -1.30
CA ILE A 54 40.24 -33.22 -1.29
C ILE A 54 40.31 -32.49 -2.63
N VAL A 55 40.19 -31.16 -2.58
CA VAL A 55 40.14 -30.29 -3.75
C VAL A 55 41.25 -29.25 -3.70
N ASP A 56 41.98 -29.11 -4.80
CA ASP A 56 42.96 -28.03 -5.01
C ASP A 56 42.25 -26.82 -5.64
N LEU A 57 42.36 -25.64 -5.02
CA LEU A 57 41.81 -24.38 -5.51
C LEU A 57 42.75 -23.71 -6.52
N GLU A 58 42.23 -22.77 -7.33
CA GLU A 58 43.03 -21.98 -8.29
C GLU A 58 44.16 -21.16 -7.62
N ASN A 59 43.99 -20.78 -6.36
CA ASN A 59 45.02 -20.08 -5.58
C ASN A 59 46.12 -21.01 -5.02
N GLY A 60 46.09 -22.31 -5.38
CA GLY A 60 47.05 -23.32 -4.94
C GLY A 60 46.80 -23.89 -3.54
N LYS A 61 45.75 -23.45 -2.83
CA LYS A 61 45.38 -23.95 -1.50
C LYS A 61 44.57 -25.25 -1.64
N ARG A 62 44.89 -26.24 -0.82
CA ARG A 62 44.17 -27.52 -0.74
C ARG A 62 43.18 -27.49 0.41
N ILE A 63 41.93 -27.84 0.14
CA ILE A 63 40.85 -27.90 1.13
C ILE A 63 40.15 -29.27 1.11
N SER A 64 39.61 -29.69 2.26
CA SER A 64 38.70 -30.83 2.36
C SER A 64 37.27 -30.29 2.44
N ILE A 65 36.39 -30.74 1.53
CA ILE A 65 35.00 -30.31 1.48
C ILE A 65 34.08 -31.52 1.29
N HIS A 66 32.87 -31.47 1.84
CA HIS A 66 31.90 -32.55 1.65
C HIS A 66 31.43 -32.60 0.19
N LYS A 67 31.19 -33.80 -0.34
CA LYS A 67 30.75 -33.99 -1.73
C LYS A 67 29.48 -33.20 -2.07
N ASP A 68 28.55 -33.11 -1.14
CA ASP A 68 27.26 -32.42 -1.33
C ASP A 68 27.40 -30.88 -1.41
N ASP A 69 28.47 -30.31 -0.88
CA ASP A 69 28.74 -28.86 -0.93
C ASP A 69 29.44 -28.44 -2.24
N THR A 70 29.74 -29.40 -3.13
CA THR A 70 30.38 -29.15 -4.42
C THR A 70 29.37 -29.16 -5.56
N GLN A 71 29.53 -28.26 -6.54
CA GLN A 71 28.66 -28.22 -7.72
C GLN A 71 29.41 -28.57 -9.01
N ARG A 72 28.72 -29.19 -9.97
CA ARG A 72 29.34 -29.60 -11.24
C ARG A 72 29.62 -28.41 -12.16
N VAL A 73 30.76 -28.43 -12.84
CA VAL A 73 31.17 -27.39 -13.80
C VAL A 73 30.62 -27.70 -15.20
N ASN A 74 30.12 -26.68 -15.89
CA ASN A 74 29.71 -26.77 -17.30
C ASN A 74 30.95 -26.78 -18.24
N PRO A 75 30.87 -27.45 -19.40
CA PRO A 75 31.96 -27.39 -20.36
C PRO A 75 32.19 -25.96 -20.89
N PRO A 76 33.43 -25.57 -21.24
CA PRO A 76 33.76 -24.22 -21.72
C PRO A 76 32.97 -23.74 -22.95
N LYS A 77 32.40 -24.67 -23.74
CA LYS A 77 31.48 -24.35 -24.85
C LYS A 77 30.27 -23.52 -24.39
N PHE A 78 29.87 -23.64 -23.12
CA PHE A 78 28.76 -22.90 -22.53
C PHE A 78 29.19 -21.61 -21.82
N ASN A 79 30.38 -21.08 -22.13
CA ASN A 79 30.80 -19.78 -21.64
C ASN A 79 30.07 -18.66 -22.42
N LYS A 80 29.57 -17.66 -21.70
CA LYS A 80 28.90 -16.46 -22.25
C LYS A 80 27.65 -16.76 -23.08
N VAL A 81 26.94 -17.85 -22.77
CA VAL A 81 25.72 -18.28 -23.46
C VAL A 81 24.64 -17.19 -23.41
N GLU A 82 23.89 -17.06 -24.50
CA GLU A 82 22.83 -16.05 -24.64
C GLU A 82 21.57 -16.40 -23.84
N ASP A 83 21.18 -17.68 -23.78
CA ASP A 83 20.08 -18.19 -22.95
C ASP A 83 20.55 -19.24 -21.92
N MET A 84 20.39 -18.92 -20.64
CA MET A 84 20.78 -19.81 -19.54
C MET A 84 19.99 -21.12 -19.48
N SER A 85 18.86 -21.22 -20.20
CA SER A 85 18.12 -22.49 -20.34
C SER A 85 18.93 -23.58 -21.06
N GLU A 86 19.94 -23.20 -21.84
CA GLU A 86 20.81 -24.12 -22.59
C GLU A 86 21.93 -24.75 -21.75
N LEU A 87 22.16 -24.27 -20.52
CA LEU A 87 23.20 -24.79 -19.63
C LEU A 87 22.96 -26.27 -19.29
N THR A 88 24.00 -27.10 -19.44
CA THR A 88 23.89 -28.55 -19.21
C THR A 88 23.71 -28.87 -17.72
N CYS A 89 24.56 -28.31 -16.87
CA CYS A 89 24.46 -28.35 -15.41
C CYS A 89 23.86 -27.04 -14.91
N LEU A 90 22.63 -27.09 -14.39
CA LEU A 90 21.93 -25.93 -13.87
C LEU A 90 22.09 -25.85 -12.35
N ASN A 91 23.05 -25.06 -11.90
CA ASN A 91 23.36 -24.80 -10.51
C ASN A 91 23.72 -23.33 -10.29
N ASP A 92 23.69 -22.90 -9.02
CA ASP A 92 23.90 -21.51 -8.61
C ASP A 92 25.22 -20.96 -9.18
N ALA A 93 26.29 -21.76 -9.09
CA ALA A 93 27.61 -21.38 -9.56
C ALA A 93 27.66 -21.15 -11.09
N SER A 94 27.00 -21.99 -11.88
CA SER A 94 27.00 -21.87 -13.35
C SER A 94 26.23 -20.65 -13.84
N VAL A 95 25.09 -20.35 -13.20
CA VAL A 95 24.30 -19.15 -13.52
C VAL A 95 25.09 -17.90 -13.15
N LEU A 96 25.66 -17.85 -11.95
CA LEU A 96 26.50 -16.74 -11.50
C LEU A 96 27.70 -16.53 -12.42
N PHE A 97 28.41 -17.61 -12.77
CA PHE A 97 29.57 -17.56 -13.65
C PHE A 97 29.23 -17.00 -15.03
N ASN A 98 28.17 -17.50 -15.68
CA ASN A 98 27.77 -17.02 -17.00
C ASN A 98 27.42 -15.54 -16.99
N LEU A 99 26.64 -15.09 -15.99
CA LEU A 99 26.27 -13.68 -15.90
C LEU A 99 27.48 -12.78 -15.58
N LYS A 100 28.40 -13.24 -14.72
CA LYS A 100 29.65 -12.53 -14.40
C LYS A 100 30.52 -12.33 -15.65
N GLU A 101 30.76 -13.39 -16.41
CA GLU A 101 31.53 -13.35 -17.66
C GLU A 101 30.92 -12.44 -18.74
N ARG A 102 29.58 -12.50 -18.88
CA ARG A 102 28.84 -11.62 -19.80
C ARG A 102 28.92 -10.16 -19.38
N TYR A 103 28.73 -9.88 -18.08
CA TYR A 103 28.81 -8.53 -17.54
C TYR A 103 30.19 -7.89 -17.77
N TYR A 104 31.27 -8.59 -17.46
CA TYR A 104 32.63 -8.09 -17.70
C TYR A 104 32.95 -7.91 -19.18
N SER A 105 32.26 -8.66 -20.06
CA SER A 105 32.34 -8.47 -21.52
C SER A 105 31.47 -7.31 -22.02
N GLY A 106 30.75 -6.61 -21.15
CA GLY A 106 29.83 -5.52 -21.50
C GLY A 106 28.48 -5.98 -22.05
N LEU A 107 28.15 -7.27 -21.91
CA LEU A 107 26.87 -7.87 -22.31
C LEU A 107 25.95 -7.91 -21.09
N ILE A 108 25.03 -6.95 -21.02
CA ILE A 108 24.21 -6.74 -19.80
C ILE A 108 22.89 -7.53 -19.81
N TYR A 109 22.33 -7.84 -20.98
CA TYR A 109 21.10 -8.61 -21.13
C TYR A 109 21.45 -10.09 -21.34
N THR A 110 20.74 -10.99 -20.66
CA THR A 110 20.89 -12.45 -20.81
C THR A 110 19.52 -13.10 -20.72
N TYR A 111 19.18 -13.99 -21.65
CA TYR A 111 17.94 -14.73 -21.60
C TYR A 111 18.00 -15.84 -20.55
N SER A 112 16.83 -16.19 -20.01
CA SER A 112 16.65 -17.17 -18.95
C SER A 112 15.33 -17.92 -19.18
N GLY A 113 15.19 -18.56 -20.34
CA GLY A 113 13.93 -19.15 -20.77
C GLY A 113 12.89 -18.08 -21.11
N LEU A 114 11.81 -17.96 -20.34
CA LEU A 114 10.73 -17.00 -20.62
C LEU A 114 11.04 -15.55 -20.23
N PHE A 115 12.00 -15.33 -19.33
CA PHE A 115 12.37 -13.98 -18.86
C PHE A 115 13.82 -13.65 -19.20
N CYS A 116 14.25 -12.42 -18.92
CA CYS A 116 15.58 -11.92 -19.31
C CYS A 116 16.26 -11.22 -18.16
N VAL A 117 17.34 -11.78 -17.62
CA VAL A 117 18.15 -11.16 -16.57
C VAL A 117 18.96 -9.98 -17.15
N VAL A 118 19.07 -8.88 -16.42
CA VAL A 118 19.62 -7.60 -16.91
C VAL A 118 20.53 -6.93 -15.89
N VAL A 119 21.83 -6.98 -16.13
CA VAL A 119 22.83 -6.45 -15.21
C VAL A 119 23.13 -4.98 -15.44
N ASN A 120 22.66 -4.11 -14.53
CA ASN A 120 22.83 -2.66 -14.64
C ASN A 120 24.32 -2.30 -14.72
N PRO A 121 24.77 -1.70 -15.84
CA PRO A 121 26.17 -1.34 -16.02
C PRO A 121 26.57 -0.04 -15.30
N TYR A 122 25.61 0.74 -14.79
CA TYR A 122 25.81 2.11 -14.31
C TYR A 122 26.56 3.02 -15.31
N LYS A 123 26.50 2.66 -16.59
CA LYS A 123 27.21 3.31 -17.71
C LYS A 123 26.27 3.41 -18.90
N ARG A 124 26.36 4.52 -19.65
CA ARG A 124 25.62 4.68 -20.91
C ARG A 124 26.31 3.86 -22.01
N LEU A 125 25.72 2.72 -22.35
CA LEU A 125 26.20 1.87 -23.45
C LEU A 125 25.59 2.34 -24.79
N PRO A 126 26.34 2.32 -25.91
CA PRO A 126 25.86 2.72 -27.23
C PRO A 126 25.03 1.62 -27.90
N ILE A 127 24.06 1.06 -27.20
CA ILE A 127 23.20 -0.06 -27.66
C ILE A 127 21.73 0.34 -27.88
N TYR A 128 21.40 1.61 -27.63
CA TYR A 128 20.02 2.12 -27.70
C TYR A 128 19.78 3.13 -28.84
N SER A 129 20.60 3.09 -29.89
CA SER A 129 20.47 3.97 -31.05
C SER A 129 19.37 3.47 -32.03
N GLU A 130 18.86 4.37 -32.86
CA GLU A 130 17.86 4.06 -33.91
C GLU A 130 18.30 2.90 -34.82
N ASN A 131 19.58 2.87 -35.24
CA ASN A 131 20.12 1.76 -36.04
C ASN A 131 19.95 0.39 -35.36
N ILE A 132 20.00 0.34 -34.02
CA ILE A 132 19.76 -0.90 -33.28
C ILE A 132 18.26 -1.20 -33.24
N ILE A 133 17.40 -0.20 -33.04
CA ILE A 133 15.95 -0.39 -33.11
C ILE A 133 15.54 -0.97 -34.47
N GLU A 134 16.07 -0.44 -35.57
CA GLU A 134 15.84 -0.98 -36.92
C GLU A 134 16.34 -2.41 -37.09
N MET A 135 17.48 -2.74 -36.46
CA MET A 135 18.03 -4.10 -36.47
C MET A 135 17.10 -5.10 -35.78
N TYR A 136 16.44 -4.71 -34.68
CA TYR A 136 15.49 -5.56 -33.94
C TYR A 136 14.06 -5.54 -34.53
N LYS A 137 13.74 -4.55 -35.36
CA LYS A 137 12.39 -4.38 -35.93
C LYS A 137 11.96 -5.62 -36.72
N GLY A 138 10.90 -6.27 -36.24
CA GLY A 138 10.29 -7.44 -36.89
C GLY A 138 11.16 -8.70 -36.85
N LYS A 139 12.25 -8.73 -36.09
CA LYS A 139 13.10 -9.91 -35.93
C LYS A 139 12.56 -10.84 -34.84
N LYS A 140 12.81 -12.15 -35.01
CA LYS A 140 12.50 -13.18 -34.01
C LYS A 140 13.56 -13.17 -32.90
N ARG A 141 13.20 -13.75 -31.75
CA ARG A 141 14.02 -13.70 -30.53
C ARG A 141 15.33 -14.45 -30.69
N GLU A 142 15.32 -15.54 -31.45
CA GLU A 142 16.45 -16.43 -31.69
C GLU A 142 17.44 -15.84 -32.71
N GLN A 143 16.97 -14.95 -33.58
CA GLN A 143 17.79 -14.34 -34.64
C GLN A 143 18.67 -13.19 -34.11
N MET A 144 18.35 -12.68 -32.92
CA MET A 144 18.93 -11.46 -32.37
C MET A 144 19.44 -11.70 -30.95
N PRO A 145 20.61 -11.16 -30.59
CA PRO A 145 21.16 -11.38 -29.27
C PRO A 145 20.27 -10.75 -28.19
N PRO A 146 20.40 -11.20 -26.92
CA PRO A 146 19.60 -10.71 -25.81
C PRO A 146 19.61 -9.19 -25.69
N HIS A 147 18.41 -8.59 -25.71
CA HIS A 147 18.22 -7.15 -25.54
C HIS A 147 16.78 -6.82 -25.18
N ILE A 148 16.56 -5.71 -24.46
CA ILE A 148 15.20 -5.26 -24.05
C ILE A 148 14.27 -5.01 -25.25
N PHE A 149 14.81 -4.61 -26.41
CA PHE A 149 14.05 -4.41 -27.64
C PHE A 149 13.47 -5.71 -28.21
N ALA A 150 14.15 -6.84 -28.01
CA ALA A 150 13.61 -8.14 -28.40
C ALA A 150 12.38 -8.49 -27.57
N ILE A 151 12.42 -8.26 -26.26
CA ILE A 151 11.29 -8.50 -25.34
C ILE A 151 10.11 -7.60 -25.70
N ALA A 152 10.36 -6.30 -25.90
CA ALA A 152 9.31 -5.35 -26.31
C ALA A 152 8.71 -5.69 -27.68
N GLY A 153 9.55 -6.12 -28.63
CA GLY A 153 9.12 -6.57 -29.95
C GLY A 153 8.33 -7.88 -29.92
N ASP A 154 8.68 -8.78 -29.01
CA ASP A 154 7.95 -10.03 -28.82
C ASP A 154 6.57 -9.77 -28.21
N ALA A 155 6.49 -9.01 -27.11
CA ALA A 155 5.23 -8.59 -26.51
C ALA A 155 4.31 -7.89 -27.53
N TYR A 156 4.86 -6.97 -28.33
CA TYR A 156 4.09 -6.29 -29.38
C TYR A 156 3.57 -7.23 -30.46
N ARG A 157 4.39 -8.19 -30.93
CA ARG A 157 3.94 -9.17 -31.94
C ARG A 157 2.92 -10.14 -31.35
N SER A 158 3.12 -10.63 -30.14
CA SER A 158 2.20 -11.53 -29.44
C SER A 158 0.84 -10.87 -29.24
N MET A 159 0.81 -9.60 -28.84
CA MET A 159 -0.43 -8.81 -28.75
C MET A 159 -1.16 -8.76 -30.10
N LEU A 160 -0.46 -8.47 -31.21
CA LEU A 160 -1.08 -8.37 -32.53
C LEU A 160 -1.55 -9.73 -33.09
N GLN A 161 -0.83 -10.82 -32.79
CA GLN A 161 -1.16 -12.15 -33.27
C GLN A 161 -2.32 -12.77 -32.50
N HIS A 162 -2.26 -12.73 -31.17
CA HIS A 162 -3.23 -13.39 -30.29
C HIS A 162 -4.41 -12.49 -29.91
N ARG A 163 -4.30 -11.16 -30.13
CA ARG A 163 -5.30 -10.16 -29.68
C ARG A 163 -5.54 -10.20 -28.17
N GLU A 164 -4.49 -10.52 -27.42
CA GLU A 164 -4.48 -10.54 -25.96
C GLU A 164 -3.57 -9.42 -25.42
N ASP A 165 -4.02 -8.75 -24.37
CA ASP A 165 -3.26 -7.68 -23.72
C ASP A 165 -2.00 -8.22 -23.02
N GLN A 166 -0.91 -7.46 -23.10
CA GLN A 166 0.39 -7.91 -22.61
C GLN A 166 0.90 -7.01 -21.49
N SER A 167 1.81 -7.53 -20.67
CA SER A 167 2.51 -6.69 -19.69
C SER A 167 4.02 -6.98 -19.60
N ILE A 168 4.77 -5.93 -19.28
CA ILE A 168 6.22 -6.00 -19.06
C ILE A 168 6.48 -5.48 -17.64
N LEU A 169 6.95 -6.36 -16.76
CA LEU A 169 7.15 -6.08 -15.34
C LEU A 169 8.63 -5.96 -15.05
N CYS A 170 9.10 -4.74 -14.78
CA CYS A 170 10.49 -4.55 -14.38
C CYS A 170 10.62 -4.81 -12.87
N THR A 171 11.09 -5.99 -12.47
CA THR A 171 11.39 -6.32 -11.07
C THR A 171 12.87 -6.10 -10.73
N GLY A 172 13.20 -6.20 -9.44
CA GLY A 172 14.57 -6.07 -8.93
C GLY A 172 14.71 -5.05 -7.80
N GLU A 173 15.82 -5.13 -7.08
CA GLU A 173 16.12 -4.25 -5.95
C GLU A 173 16.24 -2.76 -6.33
N SER A 174 16.25 -1.90 -5.31
CA SER A 174 16.51 -0.46 -5.50
C SER A 174 17.86 -0.23 -6.19
N GLY A 175 17.88 0.57 -7.26
CA GLY A 175 19.08 0.81 -8.09
C GLY A 175 19.28 -0.15 -9.28
N ALA A 176 18.42 -1.16 -9.45
CA ALA A 176 18.55 -2.15 -10.52
C ALA A 176 18.37 -1.61 -11.97
N GLY A 177 18.02 -0.33 -12.15
CA GLY A 177 17.80 0.26 -13.49
C GLY A 177 16.43 -0.01 -14.10
N LYS A 178 15.41 -0.28 -13.27
CA LYS A 178 14.01 -0.54 -13.71
C LYS A 178 13.49 0.57 -14.63
N THR A 179 13.50 1.81 -14.14
CA THR A 179 13.01 2.98 -14.88
C THR A 179 13.76 3.21 -16.20
N GLU A 180 15.07 2.95 -16.25
CA GLU A 180 15.84 3.07 -17.51
C GLU A 180 15.41 2.01 -18.53
N ASN A 181 15.21 0.75 -18.11
CA ASN A 181 14.67 -0.28 -19.01
C ASN A 181 13.25 0.08 -19.50
N THR A 182 12.39 0.60 -18.62
CA THR A 182 11.05 1.10 -18.98
C THR A 182 11.13 2.17 -20.08
N LYS A 183 12.03 3.15 -19.96
CA LYS A 183 12.26 4.17 -21.00
C LYS A 183 12.64 3.52 -22.33
N LYS A 184 13.48 2.48 -22.33
CA LYS A 184 13.90 1.78 -23.56
C LYS A 184 12.78 0.97 -24.19
N VAL A 185 11.93 0.34 -23.40
CA VAL A 185 10.71 -0.32 -23.90
C VAL A 185 9.80 0.69 -24.60
N ILE A 186 9.52 1.83 -23.94
CA ILE A 186 8.68 2.89 -24.50
C ILE A 186 9.31 3.46 -25.77
N GLN A 187 10.62 3.74 -25.76
CA GLN A 187 11.37 4.22 -26.92
C GLN A 187 11.23 3.27 -28.13
N TYR A 188 11.35 1.97 -27.89
CA TYR A 188 11.21 0.98 -28.95
C TYR A 188 9.78 0.94 -29.51
N LEU A 189 8.77 0.83 -28.64
CA LEU A 189 7.36 0.80 -29.03
C LEU A 189 6.95 2.07 -29.77
N ALA A 190 7.36 3.24 -29.27
CA ALA A 190 7.14 4.54 -29.90
C ALA A 190 7.75 4.60 -31.31
N TYR A 191 8.91 3.98 -31.56
CA TYR A 191 9.52 3.97 -32.88
C TYR A 191 8.84 3.00 -33.85
N ILE A 192 8.48 1.78 -33.38
CA ILE A 192 7.96 0.73 -34.28
C ILE A 192 6.46 0.89 -34.58
N ALA A 193 5.70 1.41 -33.62
CA ALA A 193 4.25 1.56 -33.69
C ALA A 193 3.82 3.02 -33.90
N ALA A 194 4.77 3.90 -34.27
CA ALA A 194 4.45 5.23 -34.74
C ALA A 194 3.71 5.17 -36.07
N ALA A 195 2.63 5.95 -36.19
CA ALA A 195 2.01 6.17 -37.47
C ALA A 195 2.99 6.95 -38.36
N PRO A 196 3.31 6.51 -39.58
CA PRO A 196 4.15 7.31 -40.46
C PRO A 196 3.46 8.64 -40.69
N LYS A 197 4.10 9.75 -40.28
CA LYS A 197 3.71 11.08 -40.74
C LYS A 197 3.63 10.97 -42.24
N SER A 198 2.44 11.10 -42.82
CA SER A 198 2.26 11.15 -44.26
C SER A 198 3.22 12.19 -44.77
N SER A 199 4.33 11.75 -45.34
CA SER A 199 5.36 12.62 -45.84
C SER A 199 4.72 13.38 -46.98
N GLN A 200 4.23 14.58 -46.68
CA GLN A 200 4.23 15.67 -47.64
C GLN A 200 5.69 15.78 -48.09
N ARG A 201 6.03 14.99 -49.12
CA ARG A 201 7.14 15.30 -50.00
C ARG A 201 6.74 16.57 -50.73
N SER A 202 6.81 17.70 -50.06
CA SER A 202 6.99 19.00 -50.67
C SER A 202 8.38 18.96 -51.33
N SER A 203 8.38 18.53 -52.58
CA SER A 203 9.45 18.82 -53.52
C SER A 203 9.69 20.33 -53.54
N GLY A 204 10.76 20.79 -52.89
CA GLY A 204 11.25 22.16 -53.01
C GLY A 204 11.92 22.71 -51.76
N SER A 205 13.19 22.36 -51.52
CA SER A 205 14.25 23.31 -51.15
C SER A 205 15.54 22.55 -50.82
N THR A 206 16.42 22.47 -51.80
CA THR A 206 17.87 22.51 -51.57
C THR A 206 18.17 23.73 -50.69
N THR A 207 18.84 23.55 -49.55
CA THR A 207 20.03 24.32 -49.09
C THR A 207 20.53 23.79 -47.73
N SER A 208 21.86 23.65 -47.64
CA SER A 208 22.72 23.55 -46.44
C SER A 208 22.93 22.18 -45.76
N GLN A 209 23.94 21.49 -46.28
CA GLN A 209 24.82 20.59 -45.52
C GLN A 209 25.65 21.38 -44.48
N TYR A 210 26.15 20.66 -43.46
CA TYR A 210 26.98 21.07 -42.32
C TYR A 210 26.23 21.44 -41.01
N GLN A 211 26.00 20.45 -40.14
CA GLN A 211 26.44 20.50 -38.73
C GLN A 211 26.15 19.20 -37.96
N GLN A 212 27.25 18.62 -37.46
CA GLN A 212 27.48 17.91 -36.19
C GLN A 212 26.60 16.74 -35.73
N TYR A 213 27.30 15.63 -35.42
CA TYR A 213 26.84 14.42 -34.74
C TYR A 213 26.22 14.74 -33.38
N GLY A 214 24.89 14.73 -33.33
CA GLY A 214 24.07 14.82 -32.13
C GLY A 214 22.66 14.36 -32.47
N THR A 215 22.14 13.43 -31.68
CA THR A 215 20.84 12.75 -31.76
C THR A 215 19.69 13.69 -32.22
N LYS A 216 19.27 13.59 -33.49
CA LYS A 216 18.06 14.25 -34.01
C LYS A 216 16.90 13.26 -34.03
N ILE A 217 16.24 13.12 -32.88
CA ILE A 217 15.03 12.30 -32.70
C ILE A 217 13.78 13.00 -33.32
N ASN A 218 13.86 14.30 -33.62
CA ASN A 218 12.69 15.17 -33.73
C ASN A 218 11.92 15.13 -35.07
N ASP A 219 12.45 14.55 -36.15
CA ASP A 219 11.82 14.69 -37.48
C ASP A 219 10.95 13.50 -37.93
N ILE A 220 10.93 12.38 -37.18
CA ILE A 220 10.24 11.15 -37.62
C ILE A 220 9.13 10.68 -36.66
N SER A 221 9.19 10.99 -35.36
CA SER A 221 8.15 10.60 -34.39
C SER A 221 6.88 11.45 -34.54
N GLY A 222 5.70 10.83 -34.39
CA GLY A 222 4.44 11.57 -34.25
C GLY A 222 4.41 12.39 -32.94
N GLU A 223 3.48 13.34 -32.86
CA GLU A 223 3.35 14.26 -31.71
C GLU A 223 3.02 13.50 -30.41
N LEU A 224 2.26 12.40 -30.50
CA LEU A 224 1.85 11.58 -29.36
C LEU A 224 3.02 10.75 -28.80
N GLU A 225 3.86 10.24 -29.68
CA GLU A 225 5.03 9.42 -29.37
C GLU A 225 6.11 10.27 -28.68
N GLU A 226 6.29 11.51 -29.13
CA GLU A 226 7.16 12.48 -28.47
C GLU A 226 6.61 12.84 -27.07
N GLN A 227 5.31 13.11 -26.95
CA GLN A 227 4.65 13.36 -25.66
C GLN A 227 4.82 12.20 -24.68
N LEU A 228 4.66 10.96 -25.14
CA LEU A 228 4.85 9.76 -24.32
C LEU A 228 6.27 9.65 -23.76
N LEU A 229 7.29 10.00 -24.55
CA LEU A 229 8.68 10.03 -24.10
C LEU A 229 8.95 11.16 -23.09
N GLN A 230 8.36 12.34 -23.30
CA GLN A 230 8.52 13.51 -22.42
C GLN A 230 7.76 13.42 -21.10
N ALA A 231 6.79 12.50 -20.96
CA ALA A 231 6.10 12.27 -19.69
C ALA A 231 7.04 11.78 -18.57
N ASN A 232 8.07 10.97 -18.90
CA ASN A 232 8.98 10.41 -17.89
C ASN A 232 9.85 11.47 -17.18
N PRO A 233 10.54 12.39 -17.87
CA PRO A 233 11.27 13.48 -17.22
C PRO A 233 10.43 14.29 -16.21
N ILE A 234 9.15 14.51 -16.51
CA ILE A 234 8.23 15.21 -15.60
C ILE A 234 8.00 14.38 -14.33
N LEU A 235 7.66 13.10 -14.50
CA LEU A 235 7.43 12.20 -13.37
C LEU A 235 8.70 11.98 -12.53
N GLU A 236 9.88 11.99 -13.14
CA GLU A 236 11.16 11.87 -12.42
C GLU A 236 11.48 13.13 -11.60
N ALA A 237 11.26 14.32 -12.16
CA ALA A 237 11.47 15.55 -11.40
C ALA A 237 10.61 15.61 -10.13
N PHE A 238 9.33 15.22 -10.22
CA PHE A 238 8.37 15.32 -9.12
C PHE A 238 8.24 14.07 -8.25
N GLY A 239 8.66 12.91 -8.74
CA GLY A 239 8.46 11.63 -8.06
C GLY A 239 9.74 10.91 -7.66
N ASN A 240 10.91 11.33 -8.17
CA ASN A 240 12.19 10.71 -7.81
C ASN A 240 12.98 11.57 -6.82
N ALA A 241 13.80 10.90 -6.02
CA ALA A 241 14.70 11.50 -5.05
C ALA A 241 16.00 10.70 -4.92
N LYS A 242 17.04 11.33 -4.34
CA LYS A 242 18.30 10.66 -4.01
C LYS A 242 18.18 9.92 -2.68
N THR A 243 18.54 8.63 -2.67
CA THR A 243 18.72 7.80 -1.48
C THR A 243 20.20 7.45 -1.29
N VAL A 244 20.53 6.76 -0.20
CA VAL A 244 21.91 6.28 0.05
C VAL A 244 22.38 5.28 -1.03
N LYS A 245 21.47 4.47 -1.59
CA LYS A 245 21.78 3.42 -2.56
C LYS A 245 21.63 3.86 -4.03
N ASN A 246 20.78 4.86 -4.30
CA ASN A 246 20.45 5.27 -5.66
C ASN A 246 20.27 6.79 -5.76
N ASP A 247 21.01 7.43 -6.67
CA ASP A 247 20.98 8.88 -6.87
C ASP A 247 19.68 9.40 -7.51
N ASN A 248 18.98 8.57 -8.29
CA ASN A 248 17.71 8.88 -8.95
C ASN A 248 16.68 7.77 -8.68
N SER A 249 16.23 7.67 -7.44
CA SER A 249 15.31 6.62 -6.98
C SER A 249 13.87 7.05 -7.15
N SER A 250 13.10 6.30 -7.95
CA SER A 250 11.64 6.43 -8.03
C SER A 250 11.03 6.15 -6.66
N ARG A 251 10.32 7.14 -6.10
CA ARG A 251 9.61 7.06 -4.80
C ARG A 251 8.09 6.95 -4.97
N PHE A 252 7.69 6.44 -6.12
CA PHE A 252 6.31 6.11 -6.49
C PHE A 252 6.36 4.95 -7.47
N GLY A 253 5.28 4.16 -7.52
CA GLY A 253 5.05 3.19 -8.57
C GLY A 253 4.28 3.81 -9.73
N LYS A 254 4.59 3.39 -10.95
CA LYS A 254 3.85 3.76 -12.16
C LYS A 254 3.55 2.55 -13.01
N PHE A 255 2.32 2.48 -13.49
CA PHE A 255 1.87 1.53 -14.50
C PHE A 255 1.48 2.31 -15.74
N ILE A 256 2.25 2.14 -16.81
CA ILE A 256 2.08 2.84 -18.08
C ILE A 256 1.36 1.90 -19.03
N ARG A 257 0.09 2.19 -19.35
CA ARG A 257 -0.67 1.47 -20.36
C ARG A 257 -0.52 2.18 -21.68
N ILE A 258 0.04 1.51 -22.68
CA ILE A 258 0.11 2.00 -24.06
C ILE A 258 -1.00 1.31 -24.84
N ASN A 259 -1.93 2.09 -25.37
CA ASN A 259 -3.09 1.60 -26.10
C ASN A 259 -2.79 1.57 -27.60
N PHE A 260 -3.15 0.47 -28.26
CA PHE A 260 -2.95 0.26 -29.69
C PHE A 260 -4.29 0.16 -30.42
N ASP A 261 -4.34 0.68 -31.64
CA ASP A 261 -5.47 0.51 -32.54
C ASP A 261 -5.45 -0.87 -33.22
N THR A 262 -6.51 -1.20 -33.96
CA THR A 262 -6.65 -2.49 -34.66
C THR A 262 -5.60 -2.69 -35.77
N SER A 263 -4.92 -1.64 -36.20
CA SER A 263 -3.82 -1.71 -37.18
C SER A 263 -2.45 -1.87 -36.50
N GLY A 264 -2.40 -1.80 -35.17
CA GLY A 264 -1.19 -1.90 -34.35
C GLY A 264 -0.47 -0.59 -34.08
N PHE A 265 -1.05 0.56 -34.45
CA PHE A 265 -0.43 1.87 -34.14
C PHE A 265 -0.80 2.34 -32.75
N ILE A 266 0.06 3.15 -32.13
CA ILE A 266 -0.24 3.77 -30.83
C ILE A 266 -1.44 4.70 -31.00
N ALA A 267 -2.53 4.38 -30.29
CA ALA A 267 -3.71 5.21 -30.20
C ALA A 267 -3.57 6.22 -29.05
N GLY A 268 -3.15 5.77 -27.88
CA GLY A 268 -3.04 6.62 -26.70
C GLY A 268 -2.21 5.97 -25.60
N ALA A 269 -2.05 6.67 -24.49
CA ALA A 269 -1.44 6.09 -23.31
C ALA A 269 -2.08 6.63 -22.02
N SER A 270 -2.06 5.82 -20.97
CA SER A 270 -2.46 6.23 -19.63
C SER A 270 -1.43 5.78 -18.60
N ILE A 271 -1.19 6.62 -17.59
CA ILE A 271 -0.25 6.39 -16.52
C ILE A 271 -1.03 6.36 -15.20
N GLU A 272 -1.01 5.20 -14.55
CA GLU A 272 -1.55 5.01 -13.21
C GLU A 272 -0.41 5.10 -12.21
N THR A 273 -0.51 6.01 -11.24
CA THR A 273 0.50 6.15 -10.19
C THR A 273 0.04 5.53 -8.88
N TYR A 274 0.96 4.86 -8.21
CA TYR A 274 0.78 4.19 -6.92
C TYR A 274 1.82 4.71 -5.94
N LEU A 275 1.49 4.74 -4.64
CA LEU A 275 2.49 4.83 -3.56
C LEU A 275 3.50 5.98 -3.63
N LEU A 276 3.06 7.24 -3.75
CA LEU A 276 4.00 8.36 -3.56
C LEU A 276 4.45 8.43 -2.10
N GLU A 277 5.75 8.32 -1.84
CA GLU A 277 6.35 8.47 -0.50
C GLU A 277 6.37 9.96 -0.07
N LYS A 278 5.19 10.50 0.20
CA LYS A 278 4.99 11.93 0.51
C LYS A 278 5.74 12.41 1.77
N SER A 279 6.07 11.53 2.71
CA SER A 279 6.85 11.88 3.91
C SER A 279 8.24 12.42 3.60
N ARG A 280 8.81 12.06 2.44
CA ARG A 280 10.10 12.59 1.97
C ARG A 280 10.08 14.10 1.67
N THR A 281 8.90 14.67 1.48
CA THR A 281 8.72 16.12 1.29
C THR A 281 9.20 16.91 2.50
N ILE A 282 9.07 16.35 3.71
CA ILE A 282 9.31 17.05 4.98
C ILE A 282 10.61 16.62 5.68
N ARG A 283 10.97 15.34 5.59
CA ARG A 283 12.11 14.77 6.34
C ARG A 283 12.86 13.78 5.46
N GLN A 284 14.19 13.79 5.56
CA GLN A 284 15.07 12.89 4.82
C GLN A 284 16.11 12.28 5.75
N ALA A 285 16.53 11.04 5.47
CA ALA A 285 17.62 10.43 6.21
C ALA A 285 18.96 11.10 5.84
N LYS A 286 20.00 10.83 6.63
CA LYS A 286 21.34 11.40 6.40
C LYS A 286 21.84 11.05 4.99
N ASN A 287 22.37 12.04 4.28
CA ASN A 287 22.86 11.95 2.89
C ASN A 287 21.79 11.68 1.81
N GLU A 288 20.51 11.83 2.13
CA GLU A 288 19.41 11.74 1.16
C GLU A 288 18.89 13.12 0.74
N ARG A 289 18.27 13.20 -0.44
CA ARG A 289 17.57 14.42 -0.90
C ARG A 289 16.05 14.24 -0.83
N THR A 290 15.35 15.38 -0.87
CA THR A 290 13.92 15.45 -1.20
C THR A 290 13.71 15.15 -2.70
N PHE A 291 12.48 15.26 -3.19
CA PHE A 291 12.19 15.18 -4.62
C PHE A 291 13.03 16.16 -5.45
N HIS A 292 13.49 15.74 -6.63
CA HIS A 292 14.46 16.49 -7.44
C HIS A 292 13.99 17.91 -7.81
N ILE A 293 12.69 18.08 -8.05
CA ILE A 293 12.11 19.37 -8.46
C ILE A 293 12.41 20.50 -7.47
N PHE A 294 12.51 20.24 -6.16
CA PHE A 294 12.86 21.27 -5.17
C PHE A 294 14.26 21.84 -5.42
N TYR A 295 15.23 20.99 -5.74
CA TYR A 295 16.61 21.40 -6.01
C TYR A 295 16.75 22.03 -7.40
N GLN A 296 16.09 21.45 -8.40
CA GLN A 296 16.05 21.98 -9.77
C GLN A 296 15.47 23.40 -9.79
N PHE A 297 14.39 23.62 -9.05
CA PHE A 297 13.71 24.92 -8.94
C PHE A 297 14.58 25.96 -8.23
N LEU A 298 15.12 25.64 -7.05
CA LEU A 298 15.94 26.57 -6.27
C LEU A 298 17.27 26.91 -6.96
N ARG A 299 17.93 25.95 -7.60
CA ARG A 299 19.21 26.20 -8.32
C ARG A 299 19.03 27.00 -9.61
N SER A 300 17.86 26.92 -10.23
CA SER A 300 17.57 27.61 -11.50
C SER A 300 16.87 28.95 -11.31
N ALA A 301 16.59 29.34 -10.06
CA ALA A 301 15.87 30.56 -9.75
C ALA A 301 16.66 31.80 -10.18
N ASN A 302 16.10 32.57 -11.11
CA ASN A 302 16.61 33.89 -11.46
C ASN A 302 16.03 34.97 -10.53
N THR A 303 16.57 36.20 -10.56
CA THR A 303 16.14 37.30 -9.67
C THR A 303 14.63 37.56 -9.72
N LYS A 304 14.01 37.38 -10.89
CA LYS A 304 12.56 37.53 -11.07
C LYS A 304 11.79 36.40 -10.38
N MET A 305 12.19 35.14 -10.60
CA MET A 305 11.60 33.96 -9.96
C MET A 305 11.73 34.03 -8.43
N ILE A 306 12.86 34.51 -7.92
CA ILE A 306 13.07 34.70 -6.48
C ILE A 306 12.03 35.67 -5.91
N ALA A 307 11.76 36.78 -6.60
CA ALA A 307 10.74 37.75 -6.19
C ALA A 307 9.31 37.21 -6.34
N ASP A 308 8.99 36.62 -7.49
CA ASP A 308 7.64 36.13 -7.83
C ASP A 308 7.20 34.95 -6.94
N TYR A 309 8.13 34.07 -6.57
CA TYR A 309 7.86 32.87 -5.77
C TYR A 309 8.33 32.98 -4.32
N LEU A 310 8.88 34.13 -3.90
CA LEU A 310 9.35 34.35 -2.53
C LEU A 310 10.40 33.30 -2.09
N LEU A 311 11.39 33.04 -2.94
CA LEU A 311 12.40 32.01 -2.71
C LEU A 311 13.52 32.50 -1.80
N GLU A 312 14.09 31.57 -1.05
CA GLU A 312 15.20 31.79 -0.12
C GLU A 312 16.35 30.81 -0.39
N ASP A 313 17.47 30.98 0.30
CA ASP A 313 18.61 30.08 0.17
C ASP A 313 18.31 28.69 0.78
N PHE A 314 18.99 27.65 0.29
CA PHE A 314 18.78 26.25 0.69
C PHE A 314 18.81 26.04 2.19
N SER A 315 19.71 26.71 2.90
CA SER A 315 19.90 26.55 4.35
C SER A 315 18.74 27.10 5.18
N ARG A 316 17.87 27.93 4.59
CA ARG A 316 16.74 28.54 5.29
C ARG A 316 15.48 27.69 5.26
N TYR A 317 15.45 26.61 4.47
CA TYR A 317 14.30 25.72 4.38
C TYR A 317 14.45 24.51 5.29
N ARG A 318 13.63 24.42 6.32
CA ARG A 318 13.66 23.31 7.31
C ARG A 318 13.38 21.95 6.68
N TYR A 319 12.50 21.90 5.67
CA TYR A 319 12.17 20.66 4.95
C TYR A 319 13.30 20.13 4.06
N LEU A 320 14.36 20.92 3.83
CA LEU A 320 15.60 20.46 3.19
C LEU A 320 16.60 20.06 4.28
N THR A 321 16.36 18.92 4.94
CA THR A 321 17.07 18.51 6.18
C THR A 321 18.60 18.46 6.02
N ASN A 322 19.09 18.08 4.83
CA ASN A 322 20.53 17.98 4.54
C ASN A 322 21.07 19.17 3.72
N GLY A 323 20.29 20.25 3.55
CA GLY A 323 20.68 21.42 2.77
C GLY A 323 20.95 21.12 1.30
N ASN A 324 21.94 21.78 0.71
CA ASN A 324 22.26 21.71 -0.72
C ASN A 324 23.18 20.53 -1.08
N LEU A 325 22.69 19.30 -0.94
CA LEU A 325 23.42 18.13 -1.46
C LEU A 325 23.52 18.18 -2.98
N THR A 326 24.63 17.70 -3.57
CA THR A 326 24.83 17.54 -5.04
C THR A 326 24.70 16.07 -5.49
N ILE A 327 24.28 15.85 -6.75
CA ILE A 327 24.35 14.54 -7.41
C ILE A 327 25.52 14.56 -8.40
N SER A 328 26.37 13.53 -8.37
CA SER A 328 27.55 13.43 -9.22
C SER A 328 27.15 13.32 -10.69
N GLY A 329 27.67 14.22 -11.54
CA GLY A 329 27.46 14.18 -13.00
C GLY A 329 26.10 14.67 -13.49
N ILE A 330 25.24 15.23 -12.62
CA ILE A 330 23.95 15.83 -13.01
C ILE A 330 23.94 17.31 -12.63
N ASN A 331 23.57 18.16 -13.58
CA ASN A 331 23.35 19.59 -13.35
C ASN A 331 21.85 19.86 -13.14
N ASP A 332 21.45 20.09 -11.88
CA ASP A 332 20.06 20.37 -11.51
C ASP A 332 19.46 21.56 -12.32
N SER A 333 20.28 22.51 -12.79
CA SER A 333 19.78 23.65 -13.58
C SER A 333 19.45 23.31 -15.04
N GLU A 334 20.25 22.46 -15.66
CA GLU A 334 19.97 21.94 -17.01
C GLU A 334 18.74 21.02 -16.97
N GLU A 335 18.65 20.16 -15.95
CA GLU A 335 17.49 19.29 -15.75
C GLU A 335 16.20 20.09 -15.55
N PHE A 336 16.23 21.22 -14.82
CA PHE A 336 15.07 22.10 -14.70
C PHE A 336 14.57 22.60 -16.06
N GLN A 337 15.50 23.01 -16.94
CA GLN A 337 15.14 23.45 -18.29
C GLN A 337 14.55 22.31 -19.12
N HIS A 338 15.07 21.08 -18.97
CA HIS A 338 14.50 19.89 -19.60
C HIS A 338 13.09 19.60 -19.09
N THR A 339 12.85 19.67 -17.77
CA THR A 339 11.53 19.48 -17.18
C THR A 339 10.53 20.52 -17.68
N ILE A 340 10.89 21.80 -17.74
CA ILE A 340 10.00 22.86 -18.28
C ILE A 340 9.67 22.60 -19.75
N LYS A 341 10.67 22.28 -20.58
CA LYS A 341 10.45 21.95 -22.00
C LYS A 341 9.53 20.75 -22.15
N ALA A 342 9.73 19.70 -21.36
CA ALA A 342 8.87 18.52 -21.35
C ALA A 342 7.42 18.88 -20.97
N MET A 343 7.21 19.69 -19.94
CA MET A 343 5.87 20.16 -19.56
C MET A 343 5.18 20.99 -20.65
N GLN A 344 5.94 21.82 -21.38
CA GLN A 344 5.42 22.58 -22.51
C GLN A 344 5.02 21.67 -23.68
N ILE A 345 5.82 20.64 -24.00
CA ILE A 345 5.48 19.63 -25.02
C ILE A 345 4.20 18.85 -24.63
N MET A 346 4.02 18.60 -23.34
CA MET A 346 2.81 18.01 -22.75
C MET A 346 1.62 18.97 -22.67
N THR A 347 1.72 20.16 -23.29
CA THR A 347 0.67 21.18 -23.38
C THR A 347 0.18 21.69 -22.02
N ILE A 348 1.08 21.74 -21.05
CA ILE A 348 0.87 22.48 -19.79
C ILE A 348 1.17 23.95 -20.09
N SER A 349 0.19 24.82 -19.84
CA SER A 349 0.30 26.26 -20.08
C SER A 349 1.28 26.92 -19.11
N ASN A 350 1.80 28.09 -19.47
CA ASN A 350 2.68 28.85 -18.58
C ASN A 350 1.99 29.28 -17.28
N ASP A 351 0.67 29.50 -17.31
CA ASP A 351 -0.11 29.83 -16.10
C ASP A 351 -0.23 28.64 -15.16
N GLU A 352 -0.48 27.44 -15.70
CA GLU A 352 -0.45 26.18 -14.94
C GLU A 352 0.94 25.90 -14.37
N LEU A 353 2.02 26.13 -15.15
CA LEU A 353 3.40 26.02 -14.67
C LEU A 353 3.68 26.95 -13.49
N ASN A 354 3.30 28.22 -13.62
CA ASN A 354 3.48 29.20 -12.55
C ASN A 354 2.70 28.78 -11.30
N ALA A 355 1.49 28.20 -11.45
CA ALA A 355 0.72 27.71 -10.33
C ALA A 355 1.40 26.53 -9.60
N ILE A 356 1.94 25.56 -10.35
CA ILE A 356 2.72 24.45 -9.79
C ILE A 356 3.91 24.98 -8.97
N PHE A 357 4.67 25.94 -9.51
CA PHE A 357 5.83 26.51 -8.81
C PHE A 357 5.45 27.34 -7.57
N ARG A 358 4.31 28.06 -7.60
CA ARG A 358 3.75 28.69 -6.39
C ARG A 358 3.44 27.66 -5.31
N THR A 359 2.85 26.53 -5.68
CA THR A 359 2.53 25.43 -4.75
C THR A 359 3.80 24.81 -4.16
N ILE A 360 4.84 24.56 -4.96
CA ILE A 360 6.14 24.05 -4.47
C ILE A 360 6.78 25.03 -3.48
N SER A 361 6.78 26.33 -3.81
CA SER A 361 7.31 27.35 -2.90
C SER A 361 6.51 27.41 -1.60
N ALA A 362 5.17 27.32 -1.66
CA ALA A 362 4.33 27.28 -0.48
C ALA A 362 4.67 26.09 0.43
N VAL A 363 4.90 24.90 -0.14
CA VAL A 363 5.34 23.71 0.62
C VAL A 363 6.68 23.95 1.32
N LEU A 364 7.66 24.57 0.64
CA LEU A 364 8.94 24.92 1.26
C LEU A 364 8.77 25.93 2.41
N GLN A 365 7.95 26.96 2.21
CA GLN A 365 7.70 28.01 3.21
C GLN A 365 6.92 27.49 4.42
N MET A 366 6.01 26.52 4.26
CA MET A 366 5.30 25.86 5.36
C MET A 366 6.25 25.25 6.39
N GLY A 367 7.38 24.69 5.94
CA GLY A 367 8.38 24.11 6.84
C GLY A 367 9.09 25.13 7.73
N ASN A 368 9.06 26.41 7.36
CA ASN A 368 9.72 27.47 8.10
C ASN A 368 8.82 28.11 9.17
N MET A 369 7.55 27.70 9.28
CA MET A 369 6.67 28.19 10.34
C MET A 369 7.20 27.75 11.72
N GLU A 370 7.44 28.71 12.60
CA GLU A 370 7.94 28.47 13.95
C GLU A 370 6.89 28.78 15.01
N PHE A 371 6.42 27.75 15.69
CA PHE A 371 5.46 27.89 16.78
C PHE A 371 6.17 27.87 18.14
N LYS A 372 5.71 28.73 19.07
CA LYS A 372 6.17 28.74 20.46
C LYS A 372 5.07 28.25 21.38
N GLN A 373 5.46 27.48 22.38
CA GLN A 373 4.56 27.07 23.46
C GLN A 373 4.46 28.20 24.48
N GLU A 374 3.23 28.62 24.75
CA GLU A 374 2.93 29.59 25.79
C GLU A 374 3.05 28.93 27.17
N ARG A 375 3.77 29.58 28.12
CA ARG A 375 4.15 28.97 29.40
C ARG A 375 2.97 28.73 30.35
N ASP A 376 1.91 29.53 30.24
CA ASP A 376 0.79 29.52 31.20
C ASP A 376 -0.39 28.64 30.76
N THR A 377 -0.53 28.39 29.45
CA THR A 377 -1.71 27.72 28.88
C THR A 377 -1.38 26.48 28.06
N ASP A 378 -0.09 26.18 27.85
CA ASP A 378 0.43 25.14 26.95
C ASP A 378 -0.05 25.23 25.48
N GLN A 379 -0.64 26.38 25.10
CA GLN A 379 -1.14 26.63 23.75
C GLN A 379 -0.01 27.02 22.80
N ALA A 380 -0.17 26.66 21.52
CA ALA A 380 0.69 27.14 20.47
C ALA A 380 0.38 28.61 20.15
N THR A 381 1.44 29.41 19.98
CA THR A 381 1.37 30.77 19.45
C THR A 381 2.31 30.90 18.26
N LEU A 382 1.95 31.74 17.30
CA LEU A 382 2.78 32.09 16.15
C LEU A 382 3.38 33.49 16.38
N PRO A 383 4.66 33.61 16.76
CA PRO A 383 5.25 34.90 17.11
C PRO A 383 5.51 35.80 15.90
N ASP A 384 5.83 35.18 14.75
CA ASP A 384 6.08 35.87 13.50
C ASP A 384 5.12 35.40 12.42
N ASN A 385 4.35 36.35 11.88
CA ASN A 385 3.38 36.10 10.82
C ASN A 385 3.97 36.26 9.42
N THR A 386 5.23 36.69 9.25
CA THR A 386 5.83 36.94 7.93
C THR A 386 5.76 35.71 7.03
N ILE A 387 6.09 34.53 7.56
CA ILE A 387 6.08 33.27 6.81
C ILE A 387 4.65 32.86 6.45
N ALA A 388 3.71 33.00 7.40
CA ALA A 388 2.29 32.76 7.15
C ALA A 388 1.74 33.68 6.06
N GLN A 389 2.15 34.96 6.04
CA GLN A 389 1.79 35.90 4.99
C GLN A 389 2.31 35.47 3.61
N LYS A 390 3.57 35.01 3.51
CA LYS A 390 4.14 34.47 2.26
C LYS A 390 3.32 33.29 1.74
N ILE A 391 3.02 32.31 2.61
CA ILE A 391 2.23 31.12 2.25
C ILE A 391 0.83 31.51 1.76
N CYS A 392 0.18 32.41 2.49
CA CYS A 392 -1.18 32.86 2.17
C CYS A 392 -1.23 33.63 0.85
N HIS A 393 -0.19 34.42 0.53
CA HIS A 393 -0.06 35.08 -0.77
C HIS A 393 0.08 34.07 -1.91
N LEU A 394 0.93 33.05 -1.75
CA LEU A 394 1.17 32.02 -2.77
C LEU A 394 -0.06 31.14 -3.03
N LEU A 395 -0.81 30.79 -1.97
CA LEU A 395 -1.98 29.91 -2.04
C LEU A 395 -3.31 30.67 -2.20
N GLY A 396 -3.32 32.00 -2.19
CA GLY A 396 -4.53 32.82 -2.37
C GLY A 396 -5.54 32.72 -1.21
N ILE A 397 -5.08 32.60 0.03
CA ILE A 397 -5.91 32.41 1.22
C ILE A 397 -5.74 33.54 2.25
N SER A 398 -6.70 33.66 3.18
CA SER A 398 -6.70 34.68 4.25
C SER A 398 -5.73 34.32 5.38
N VAL A 399 -4.81 35.23 5.72
CA VAL A 399 -3.81 35.03 6.80
C VAL A 399 -4.47 34.82 8.16
N THR A 400 -5.50 35.61 8.47
CA THR A 400 -6.19 35.54 9.77
C THR A 400 -6.89 34.20 9.96
N ASP A 401 -7.52 33.70 8.90
CA ASP A 401 -8.26 32.44 8.96
C ASP A 401 -7.30 31.24 8.91
N PHE A 402 -6.21 31.34 8.14
CA PHE A 402 -5.16 30.33 8.09
C PHE A 402 -4.51 30.08 9.45
N VAL A 403 -4.06 31.15 10.12
CA VAL A 403 -3.44 31.05 11.46
C VAL A 403 -4.47 30.56 12.49
N ARG A 404 -5.72 31.05 12.43
CA ARG A 404 -6.79 30.58 13.33
C ARG A 404 -7.08 29.10 13.14
N SER A 405 -7.14 28.62 11.90
CA SER A 405 -7.43 27.21 11.59
C SER A 405 -6.38 26.26 12.16
N PHE A 406 -5.10 26.66 12.22
CA PHE A 406 -4.05 25.86 12.85
C PHE A 406 -4.04 25.96 14.38
N LEU A 407 -4.11 27.17 14.95
CA LEU A 407 -3.98 27.37 16.39
C LEU A 407 -5.25 27.04 17.18
N LYS A 408 -6.41 27.42 16.63
CA LYS A 408 -7.73 27.30 17.25
C LYS A 408 -8.77 26.79 16.23
N PRO A 409 -8.59 25.57 15.69
CA PRO A 409 -9.56 24.95 14.79
C PRO A 409 -10.94 24.84 15.43
N LYS A 410 -11.99 25.04 14.62
CA LYS A 410 -13.36 24.71 15.00
C LYS A 410 -13.58 23.23 14.69
N LEU A 411 -13.70 22.42 15.73
CA LEU A 411 -13.94 21.00 15.63
C LEU A 411 -15.45 20.75 15.72
N ASN A 412 -15.97 19.92 14.83
CA ASN A 412 -17.34 19.45 14.95
C ASN A 412 -17.36 18.28 15.94
N VAL A 413 -18.04 18.42 17.08
CA VAL A 413 -18.16 17.37 18.09
C VAL A 413 -19.65 17.05 18.23
N GLY A 414 -20.11 16.00 17.54
CA GLY A 414 -21.53 15.67 17.45
C GLY A 414 -22.29 16.70 16.63
N ARG A 415 -23.20 17.44 17.29
CA ARG A 415 -24.04 18.48 16.64
C ARG A 415 -23.50 19.91 16.84
N ASP A 416 -22.52 20.10 17.73
CA ASP A 416 -22.01 21.42 18.12
C ASP A 416 -20.59 21.65 17.60
N PHE A 417 -20.29 22.91 17.26
CA PHE A 417 -18.93 23.33 16.89
C PHE A 417 -18.19 23.85 18.12
N VAL A 418 -17.12 23.12 18.51
CA VAL A 418 -16.26 23.48 19.63
C VAL A 418 -14.93 24.03 19.11
N THR A 419 -14.53 25.21 19.57
CA THR A 419 -13.21 25.75 19.25
C THR A 419 -12.21 25.24 20.27
N LYS A 420 -11.18 24.49 19.83
CA LYS A 420 -10.16 23.92 20.70
C LYS A 420 -8.78 24.48 20.35
N ALA A 421 -8.10 25.08 21.34
CA ALA A 421 -6.71 25.48 21.18
C ALA A 421 -5.80 24.25 21.10
N GLN A 422 -4.84 24.28 20.18
CA GLN A 422 -3.90 23.19 19.93
C GLN A 422 -2.57 23.43 20.64
N THR A 423 -1.88 22.36 21.02
CA THR A 423 -0.52 22.42 21.54
C THR A 423 0.49 22.64 20.41
N LYS A 424 1.71 23.10 20.74
CA LYS A 424 2.77 23.30 19.73
C LYS A 424 2.98 22.06 18.85
N VAL A 425 3.07 20.88 19.47
CA VAL A 425 3.32 19.61 18.77
C VAL A 425 2.19 19.27 17.80
N GLN A 426 0.93 19.51 18.20
CA GLN A 426 -0.24 19.28 17.35
C GLN A 426 -0.25 20.22 16.13
N VAL A 427 0.13 21.48 16.32
CA VAL A 427 0.19 22.47 15.24
C VAL A 427 1.33 22.16 14.26
N ASP A 428 2.54 21.89 14.77
CA ASP A 428 3.69 21.49 13.95
C ASP A 428 3.32 20.29 13.06
N PHE A 429 2.65 19.29 13.65
CA PHE A 429 2.18 18.12 12.93
C PHE A 429 1.11 18.44 11.88
N ALA A 430 0.12 19.27 12.21
CA ALA A 430 -0.91 19.67 11.26
C ALA A 430 -0.32 20.41 10.05
N VAL A 431 0.69 21.26 10.25
CA VAL A 431 1.41 21.97 9.18
C VAL A 431 2.17 20.98 8.29
N GLU A 432 2.86 20.00 8.88
CA GLU A 432 3.53 18.92 8.15
C GLU A 432 2.54 18.06 7.35
N ALA A 433 1.40 17.70 7.93
CA ALA A 433 0.34 16.93 7.27
C ALA A 433 -0.23 17.65 6.05
N ILE A 434 -0.57 18.93 6.19
CA ILE A 434 -1.06 19.76 5.08
C ILE A 434 0.02 19.92 4.01
N SER A 435 1.29 20.10 4.38
CA SER A 435 2.40 20.22 3.41
C SER A 435 2.56 18.96 2.55
N LYS A 436 2.52 17.78 3.17
CA LYS A 436 2.53 16.48 2.45
C LYS A 436 1.32 16.35 1.52
N ALA A 437 0.13 16.73 1.98
CA ALA A 437 -1.11 16.64 1.21
C ALA A 437 -1.14 17.60 0.01
N ILE A 438 -0.64 18.83 0.15
CA ILE A 438 -0.50 19.78 -0.94
C ILE A 438 0.38 19.18 -2.05
N TYR A 439 1.55 18.63 -1.68
CA TYR A 439 2.47 18.02 -2.64
C TYR A 439 1.86 16.80 -3.34
N GLU A 440 1.24 15.89 -2.59
CA GLU A 440 0.59 14.70 -3.13
C GLU A 440 -0.53 15.04 -4.12
N ARG A 441 -1.39 16.02 -3.78
CA ARG A 441 -2.49 16.47 -4.64
C ARG A 441 -1.99 17.14 -5.91
N MET A 442 -0.95 17.97 -5.80
CA MET A 442 -0.27 18.56 -6.96
C MET A 442 0.30 17.48 -7.87
N PHE A 443 0.98 16.47 -7.33
CA PHE A 443 1.53 15.36 -8.11
C PHE A 443 0.43 14.57 -8.84
N LYS A 444 -0.65 14.20 -8.14
CA LYS A 444 -1.82 13.53 -8.76
C LYS A 444 -2.45 14.37 -9.87
N TRP A 445 -2.53 15.69 -9.68
CA TRP A 445 -3.03 16.61 -10.71
C TRP A 445 -2.12 16.62 -11.94
N ILE A 446 -0.79 16.67 -11.77
CA ILE A 446 0.18 16.60 -12.88
C ILE A 446 0.00 15.31 -13.68
N VAL A 447 -0.12 14.16 -13.00
CA VAL A 447 -0.38 12.85 -13.65
C VAL A 447 -1.70 12.88 -14.43
N THR A 448 -2.76 13.42 -13.85
CA THR A 448 -4.06 13.57 -14.53
C THR A 448 -3.95 14.45 -15.77
N ARG A 449 -3.19 15.55 -15.68
CA ARG A 449 -2.96 16.47 -16.80
C ARG A 449 -2.14 15.84 -17.92
N ILE A 450 -1.13 15.04 -17.57
CA ILE A 450 -0.35 14.21 -18.50
C ILE A 450 -1.26 13.23 -19.24
N ASN A 451 -2.09 12.47 -18.52
CA ASN A 451 -3.02 11.51 -19.11
C ASN A 451 -4.00 12.17 -20.07
N LYS A 452 -4.52 13.35 -19.71
CA LYS A 452 -5.39 14.14 -20.61
C LYS A 452 -4.70 14.55 -21.91
N SER A 453 -3.38 14.75 -21.89
CA SER A 453 -2.62 15.02 -23.13
C SER A 453 -2.34 13.75 -23.93
N LEU A 454 -2.15 12.60 -23.28
CA LEU A 454 -1.84 11.32 -23.94
C LEU A 454 -3.09 10.60 -24.48
N ASP A 455 -4.29 10.88 -23.96
CA ASP A 455 -5.54 10.20 -24.33
C ASP A 455 -6.34 10.95 -25.44
N ARG A 456 -5.64 11.69 -26.32
CA ARG A 456 -6.28 12.60 -27.30
C ARG A 456 -7.03 11.90 -28.43
N THR A 457 -6.84 10.60 -28.65
CA THR A 457 -7.47 9.94 -29.80
C THR A 457 -8.89 9.47 -29.50
N LYS A 458 -9.86 9.92 -30.29
CA LYS A 458 -11.21 9.35 -30.35
C LYS A 458 -11.24 7.89 -30.83
N ARG A 459 -10.10 7.33 -31.24
CA ARG A 459 -9.96 5.91 -31.62
C ARG A 459 -9.90 5.11 -30.34
N GLN A 460 -10.87 4.23 -30.14
CA GLN A 460 -10.83 3.29 -29.02
C GLN A 460 -9.66 2.33 -29.24
N GLY A 461 -8.75 2.25 -28.27
CA GLY A 461 -7.71 1.22 -28.27
C GLY A 461 -8.38 -0.14 -28.20
N SER A 462 -7.94 -1.07 -29.06
CA SER A 462 -8.43 -2.46 -29.06
C SER A 462 -7.62 -3.37 -28.15
N SER A 463 -6.37 -3.00 -27.88
CA SER A 463 -5.44 -3.77 -27.05
C SER A 463 -4.47 -2.83 -26.36
N PHE A 464 -3.84 -3.27 -25.27
CA PHE A 464 -2.82 -2.50 -24.58
C PHE A 464 -1.60 -3.34 -24.17
N ILE A 465 -0.47 -2.65 -24.04
CA ILE A 465 0.72 -3.18 -23.36
C ILE A 465 0.92 -2.36 -22.09
N GLY A 466 0.86 -3.04 -20.94
CA GLY A 466 1.09 -2.46 -19.62
C GLY A 466 2.55 -2.58 -19.20
N ILE A 467 3.22 -1.48 -18.87
CA ILE A 467 4.60 -1.48 -18.38
C ILE A 467 4.59 -1.08 -16.91
N LEU A 468 5.03 -1.98 -16.04
CA LEU A 468 5.08 -1.75 -14.60
C LEU A 468 6.48 -1.36 -14.15
N ASP A 469 6.60 -0.19 -13.52
CA ASP A 469 7.81 0.33 -12.87
C ASP A 469 7.46 0.74 -11.44
N ILE A 470 7.75 -0.13 -10.47
CA ILE A 470 7.56 0.14 -9.04
C ILE A 470 8.92 0.32 -8.36
N ALA A 471 8.96 1.06 -7.26
CA ALA A 471 10.10 1.10 -6.36
C ALA A 471 10.58 -0.32 -6.00
N GLY A 472 11.90 -0.52 -6.02
CA GLY A 472 12.49 -1.82 -5.68
C GLY A 472 12.35 -2.14 -4.21
N PHE A 473 12.60 -3.41 -3.85
CA PHE A 473 12.67 -3.84 -2.45
C PHE A 473 13.73 -3.02 -1.69
N GLU A 474 13.39 -2.56 -0.48
CA GLU A 474 14.23 -1.66 0.31
C GLU A 474 14.55 -2.25 1.68
N ILE A 475 15.86 -2.35 1.96
CA ILE A 475 16.39 -2.74 3.27
C ILE A 475 17.35 -1.64 3.71
N PHE A 476 16.91 -0.86 4.70
CA PHE A 476 17.71 0.14 5.41
C PHE A 476 18.00 -0.32 6.84
N GLN A 477 18.87 0.42 7.54
CA GLN A 477 19.19 0.16 8.95
C GLN A 477 17.96 0.29 9.87
N LEU A 478 17.00 1.14 9.51
CA LEU A 478 15.77 1.34 10.26
C LEU A 478 14.64 1.59 9.25
N ASN A 479 13.71 0.65 9.16
CA ASN A 479 12.60 0.68 8.19
C ASN A 479 11.31 1.11 8.88
N SER A 480 10.51 1.94 8.22
CA SER A 480 9.25 2.45 8.78
C SER A 480 8.04 1.96 7.98
N PHE A 481 6.86 2.50 8.27
CA PHE A 481 5.59 2.12 7.64
C PHE A 481 5.63 2.21 6.12
N GLU A 482 6.26 3.25 5.55
CA GLU A 482 6.35 3.43 4.11
C GLU A 482 7.18 2.32 3.44
N GLN A 483 8.27 1.88 4.07
CA GLN A 483 9.07 0.74 3.59
C GLN A 483 8.30 -0.57 3.69
N LEU A 484 7.52 -0.77 4.76
CA LEU A 484 6.64 -1.94 4.88
C LEU A 484 5.68 -2.00 3.70
N CYS A 485 5.05 -0.87 3.35
CA CYS A 485 4.17 -0.80 2.20
C CYS A 485 4.92 -1.16 0.90
N ILE A 486 6.07 -0.54 0.62
CA ILE A 486 6.87 -0.83 -0.59
C ILE A 486 7.26 -2.31 -0.67
N ASN A 487 7.77 -2.87 0.43
CA ASN A 487 8.20 -4.26 0.51
C ASN A 487 7.03 -5.24 0.37
N TYR A 488 5.86 -4.91 0.92
CA TYR A 488 4.62 -5.68 0.73
C TYR A 488 4.16 -5.74 -0.75
N THR A 489 4.27 -4.64 -1.51
CA THR A 489 4.00 -4.70 -2.96
C THR A 489 4.99 -5.61 -3.66
N ASN A 490 6.28 -5.51 -3.34
CA ASN A 490 7.30 -6.37 -3.95
C ASN A 490 7.06 -7.85 -3.61
N GLU A 491 6.65 -8.18 -2.38
CA GLU A 491 6.25 -9.54 -1.98
C GLU A 491 5.08 -10.07 -2.83
N LYS A 492 4.03 -9.24 -3.03
CA LYS A 492 2.89 -9.61 -3.88
C LYS A 492 3.26 -9.77 -5.35
N LEU A 493 4.14 -8.91 -5.88
CA LEU A 493 4.63 -9.04 -7.25
C LEU A 493 5.46 -10.31 -7.43
N GLN A 494 6.30 -10.65 -6.46
CA GLN A 494 7.07 -11.90 -6.49
C GLN A 494 6.15 -13.13 -6.37
N GLN A 495 5.11 -13.07 -5.54
CA GLN A 495 4.12 -14.15 -5.49
C GLN A 495 3.33 -14.27 -6.81
N LEU A 496 3.02 -13.16 -7.47
CA LEU A 496 2.43 -13.19 -8.80
C LEU A 496 3.37 -13.87 -9.80
N PHE A 497 4.67 -13.56 -9.77
CA PHE A 497 5.68 -14.25 -10.58
C PHE A 497 5.67 -15.76 -10.29
N ASN A 498 5.75 -16.16 -9.02
CA ASN A 498 5.77 -17.57 -8.62
C ASN A 498 4.48 -18.29 -9.08
N HIS A 499 3.32 -17.66 -8.91
CA HIS A 499 2.04 -18.22 -9.31
C HIS A 499 1.93 -18.38 -10.83
N THR A 500 2.25 -17.33 -11.60
CA THR A 500 2.16 -17.36 -13.06
C THR A 500 3.19 -18.33 -13.66
N MET A 501 4.41 -18.33 -13.14
CA MET A 501 5.48 -19.13 -13.70
C MET A 501 5.36 -20.61 -13.34
N PHE A 502 5.07 -20.94 -12.08
CA PHE A 502 5.14 -22.31 -11.59
C PHE A 502 3.78 -22.98 -11.47
N ILE A 503 2.76 -22.26 -10.98
CA ILE A 503 1.47 -22.86 -10.65
C ILE A 503 0.59 -22.92 -11.90
N LEU A 504 0.36 -21.78 -12.58
CA LEU A 504 -0.50 -21.72 -13.75
C LEU A 504 0.01 -22.58 -14.92
N GLU A 505 1.33 -22.65 -15.10
CA GLU A 505 1.93 -23.46 -16.17
C GLU A 505 1.66 -24.97 -15.94
N GLN A 506 1.88 -25.46 -14.71
CA GLN A 506 1.59 -26.85 -14.36
C GLN A 506 0.09 -27.16 -14.30
N GLU A 507 -0.74 -26.18 -13.94
CA GLU A 507 -2.19 -26.33 -13.94
C GLU A 507 -2.74 -26.46 -15.36
N GLU A 508 -2.15 -25.75 -16.34
CA GLU A 508 -2.46 -25.97 -17.75
C GLU A 508 -2.03 -27.37 -18.22
N TYR A 509 -0.84 -27.84 -17.83
CA TYR A 509 -0.38 -29.20 -18.14
C TYR A 509 -1.34 -30.26 -17.61
N ARG A 510 -1.83 -30.07 -16.39
CA ARG A 510 -2.84 -30.94 -15.77
C ARG A 510 -4.17 -30.88 -16.52
N ARG A 511 -4.62 -29.68 -16.89
CA ARG A 511 -5.88 -29.47 -17.64
C ARG A 511 -5.84 -30.12 -19.02
N GLU A 512 -4.68 -30.06 -19.69
CA GLU A 512 -4.44 -30.67 -21.00
C GLU A 512 -4.03 -32.15 -20.91
N ASN A 513 -3.97 -32.71 -19.69
CA ASN A 513 -3.65 -34.10 -19.40
C ASN A 513 -2.37 -34.59 -20.10
N ILE A 514 -1.31 -33.79 -20.05
CA ILE A 514 0.01 -34.20 -20.54
C ILE A 514 0.74 -35.03 -19.48
N ASP A 515 1.66 -35.89 -19.92
CA ASP A 515 2.53 -36.66 -19.03
C ASP A 515 3.53 -35.74 -18.31
N TRP A 516 3.15 -35.32 -17.10
CA TRP A 516 3.89 -34.38 -16.26
C TRP A 516 3.73 -34.73 -14.78
N ALA A 517 4.86 -34.92 -14.09
CA ALA A 517 4.89 -35.03 -12.64
C ALA A 517 4.90 -33.64 -12.02
N PHE A 518 3.96 -33.36 -11.12
CA PHE A 518 3.92 -32.07 -10.41
C PHE A 518 5.20 -31.88 -9.60
N ILE A 519 5.88 -30.74 -9.81
CA ILE A 519 7.08 -30.36 -9.09
C ILE A 519 6.70 -29.21 -8.15
N ASP A 520 6.81 -29.46 -6.86
CA ASP A 520 6.72 -28.42 -5.84
C ASP A 520 8.10 -27.77 -5.66
N PHE A 521 8.16 -26.45 -5.89
CA PHE A 521 9.38 -25.66 -5.77
C PHE A 521 9.54 -25.01 -4.39
N GLY A 522 8.54 -25.11 -3.49
CA GLY A 522 8.64 -24.59 -2.12
C GLY A 522 8.76 -23.06 -2.00
N LEU A 523 8.49 -22.31 -3.08
CA LEU A 523 8.61 -20.85 -3.18
C LEU A 523 7.30 -20.13 -2.86
N ASP A 524 6.52 -20.60 -1.89
CA ASP A 524 5.26 -19.93 -1.53
C ASP A 524 5.48 -18.77 -0.56
N LEU A 525 5.19 -17.55 -1.02
CA LEU A 525 5.26 -16.31 -0.23
C LEU A 525 3.92 -15.95 0.42
N GLN A 526 2.87 -16.73 0.16
CA GLN A 526 1.54 -16.50 0.72
C GLN A 526 1.54 -16.39 2.26
N PRO A 527 2.33 -17.14 3.05
CA PRO A 527 2.38 -16.98 4.50
C PRO A 527 2.85 -15.59 4.97
N THR A 528 3.79 -14.96 4.26
CA THR A 528 4.26 -13.60 4.58
C THR A 528 3.22 -12.55 4.17
N ILE A 529 2.57 -12.74 3.01
CA ILE A 529 1.50 -11.86 2.53
C ILE A 529 0.30 -11.91 3.50
N ASP A 530 -0.09 -13.11 3.92
CA ASP A 530 -1.18 -13.35 4.85
C ASP A 530 -0.91 -12.68 6.21
N LEU A 531 0.31 -12.79 6.74
CA LEU A 531 0.72 -12.10 7.96
C LEU A 531 0.48 -10.58 7.89
N ILE A 532 0.67 -9.96 6.72
CA ILE A 532 0.51 -8.52 6.54
C ILE A 532 -0.95 -8.14 6.27
N GLU A 533 -1.65 -8.89 5.42
CA GLU A 533 -2.91 -8.49 4.79
C GLU A 533 -4.19 -9.10 5.39
N LYS A 534 -4.12 -10.34 5.90
CA LYS A 534 -5.32 -11.05 6.36
C LYS A 534 -5.96 -10.34 7.55
N PRO A 535 -7.24 -10.62 7.84
CA PRO A 535 -7.85 -10.22 9.12
C PRO A 535 -6.96 -10.70 10.28
N MET A 536 -6.73 -9.84 11.28
CA MET A 536 -5.76 -10.02 12.37
C MET A 536 -4.28 -9.99 11.94
N GLY A 537 -3.97 -9.60 10.70
CA GLY A 537 -2.60 -9.33 10.23
C GLY A 537 -2.11 -7.92 10.59
N ILE A 538 -0.85 -7.62 10.26
CA ILE A 538 -0.12 -6.40 10.66
C ILE A 538 -0.89 -5.12 10.29
N LEU A 539 -1.39 -5.00 9.06
CA LEU A 539 -2.13 -3.81 8.61
C LEU A 539 -3.49 -3.69 9.29
N SER A 540 -4.21 -4.80 9.45
CA SER A 540 -5.52 -4.79 10.10
C SER A 540 -5.44 -4.41 11.58
N LEU A 541 -4.42 -4.90 12.30
CA LEU A 541 -4.18 -4.55 13.70
C LEU A 541 -3.76 -3.08 13.84
N LEU A 542 -3.02 -2.56 12.86
CA LEU A 542 -2.65 -1.15 12.83
C LEU A 542 -3.88 -0.26 12.58
N ASP A 543 -4.72 -0.65 11.63
CA ASP A 543 -5.98 0.05 11.33
C ASP A 543 -6.88 0.07 12.56
N GLU A 544 -7.05 -1.06 13.25
CA GLU A 544 -7.85 -1.16 14.47
C GLU A 544 -7.30 -0.26 15.59
N GLN A 545 -5.99 -0.26 15.83
CA GLN A 545 -5.36 0.59 16.85
C GLN A 545 -5.45 2.09 16.52
N CYS A 546 -5.56 2.48 15.23
CA CYS A 546 -5.79 3.87 14.85
C CYS A 546 -7.15 4.40 15.32
N TRP A 547 -8.11 3.53 15.66
CA TRP A 547 -9.46 3.92 16.06
C TRP A 547 -9.58 4.12 17.58
N PHE A 548 -8.62 3.60 18.35
CA PHE A 548 -8.64 3.70 19.81
C PHE A 548 -7.94 4.99 20.28
N PRO A 549 -8.64 5.95 20.92
CA PRO A 549 -8.07 7.26 21.27
C PRO A 549 -6.89 7.22 22.27
N LYS A 550 -6.73 6.11 23.01
CA LYS A 550 -5.66 5.88 23.98
C LYS A 550 -4.57 4.94 23.46
N ALA A 551 -4.68 4.43 22.23
CA ALA A 551 -3.65 3.58 21.66
C ALA A 551 -2.39 4.39 21.36
N THR A 552 -1.25 3.76 21.58
CA THR A 552 0.09 4.28 21.25
C THR A 552 0.81 3.27 20.39
N ASP A 553 1.88 3.68 19.69
CA ASP A 553 2.68 2.75 18.88
C ASP A 553 3.24 1.59 19.73
N ARG A 554 3.40 1.82 21.04
CA ARG A 554 3.84 0.83 22.02
C ARG A 554 2.76 -0.21 22.35
N THR A 555 1.51 0.22 22.56
CA THR A 555 0.38 -0.70 22.78
C THR A 555 0.07 -1.50 21.51
N TYR A 556 0.24 -0.88 20.34
CA TYR A 556 0.17 -1.58 19.06
C TYR A 556 1.24 -2.69 18.96
N LEU A 557 2.50 -2.37 19.28
CA LEU A 557 3.59 -3.35 19.26
C LEU A 557 3.35 -4.53 20.21
N GLU A 558 2.89 -4.26 21.43
CA GLU A 558 2.55 -5.31 22.41
C GLU A 558 1.45 -6.23 21.86
N LYS A 559 0.39 -5.65 21.27
CA LYS A 559 -0.68 -6.41 20.62
C LYS A 559 -0.12 -7.25 19.46
N LEU A 560 0.73 -6.66 18.62
CA LEU A 560 1.34 -7.33 17.46
C LEU A 560 2.18 -8.54 17.86
N ILE A 561 3.03 -8.37 18.88
CA ILE A 561 3.88 -9.46 19.40
C ILE A 561 3.01 -10.56 20.02
N ASN A 562 2.00 -10.20 20.81
CA ASN A 562 1.11 -11.19 21.43
C ASN A 562 0.35 -12.02 20.39
N THR A 563 -0.07 -11.42 19.28
CA THR A 563 -0.80 -12.11 18.21
C THR A 563 0.11 -12.98 17.33
N HIS A 564 1.34 -12.53 17.02
CA HIS A 564 2.17 -13.18 15.98
C HIS A 564 3.50 -13.78 16.46
N ALA A 565 3.79 -13.80 17.77
CA ALA A 565 5.07 -14.28 18.30
C ALA A 565 5.48 -15.72 17.89
N GLN A 566 4.52 -16.58 17.53
CA GLN A 566 4.77 -17.96 17.09
C GLN A 566 4.79 -18.12 15.55
N HIS A 567 4.49 -17.06 14.79
CA HIS A 567 4.41 -17.15 13.34
C HIS A 567 5.82 -17.30 12.72
N PRO A 568 6.05 -18.27 11.83
CA PRO A 568 7.40 -18.59 11.32
C PRO A 568 8.05 -17.46 10.52
N LYS A 569 7.24 -16.52 10.00
CA LYS A 569 7.72 -15.34 9.26
C LYS A 569 7.83 -14.07 10.11
N PHE A 570 7.53 -14.14 11.41
CA PHE A 570 7.62 -13.01 12.33
C PHE A 570 8.80 -13.19 13.28
N GLY A 571 9.66 -12.17 13.38
CA GLY A 571 10.83 -12.14 14.25
C GLY A 571 10.62 -11.22 15.44
N LYS A 572 10.96 -11.71 16.64
CA LYS A 572 10.93 -10.90 17.87
C LYS A 572 12.06 -9.85 17.88
N PRO A 573 11.85 -8.67 18.48
CA PRO A 573 12.89 -7.66 18.63
C PRO A 573 14.06 -8.19 19.45
N ASN A 574 15.28 -7.84 19.03
CA ASN A 574 16.46 -7.96 19.88
C ASN A 574 16.49 -6.79 20.85
N TYR A 575 16.54 -7.05 22.16
CA TYR A 575 16.54 -6.02 23.22
C TYR A 575 17.66 -4.96 23.13
N LYS A 576 18.69 -5.19 22.31
CA LYS A 576 19.82 -4.26 22.08
C LYS A 576 19.71 -3.45 20.78
N ALA A 577 18.75 -3.78 19.90
CA ALA A 577 18.59 -3.13 18.60
C ALA A 577 17.52 -2.02 18.67
N PRO A 578 17.65 -0.95 17.87
CA PRO A 578 16.64 0.12 17.79
C PRO A 578 15.36 -0.29 17.02
N SER A 579 15.23 -1.57 16.66
CA SER A 579 14.12 -2.14 15.89
C SER A 579 13.09 -2.81 16.79
N ASP A 580 11.81 -2.65 16.47
CA ASP A 580 10.69 -3.11 17.29
C ASP A 580 10.20 -4.52 16.91
N PHE A 581 10.31 -4.92 15.64
CA PHE A 581 10.05 -6.29 15.19
C PHE A 581 10.70 -6.56 13.82
N SER A 582 10.70 -7.82 13.39
CA SER A 582 11.24 -8.21 12.08
C SER A 582 10.25 -9.04 11.28
N ILE A 583 10.28 -8.93 9.95
CA ILE A 583 9.54 -9.81 9.03
C ILE A 583 10.54 -10.56 8.14
N MET A 584 10.30 -11.85 7.95
CA MET A 584 11.03 -12.68 6.99
C MET A 584 10.38 -12.55 5.61
N HIS A 585 10.90 -11.65 4.80
CA HIS A 585 10.51 -11.45 3.40
C HIS A 585 11.25 -12.40 2.47
N TYR A 586 10.81 -12.50 1.20
CA TYR A 586 11.51 -13.30 0.19
C TYR A 586 12.98 -12.86 -0.02
N ALA A 587 13.26 -11.55 0.06
CA ALA A 587 14.59 -10.97 -0.13
C ALA A 587 15.46 -10.99 1.14
N GLY A 588 14.93 -11.45 2.28
CA GLY A 588 15.65 -11.56 3.55
C GLY A 588 14.89 -11.01 4.75
N LYS A 589 15.57 -11.02 5.90
CA LYS A 589 15.03 -10.48 7.16
C LYS A 589 15.07 -8.95 7.12
N VAL A 590 13.94 -8.30 7.39
CA VAL A 590 13.84 -6.83 7.48
C VAL A 590 13.38 -6.42 8.87
N ASP A 591 14.12 -5.51 9.48
CA ASP A 591 13.84 -4.96 10.80
C ASP A 591 13.06 -3.64 10.68
N TYR A 592 11.90 -3.55 11.34
CA TYR A 592 11.00 -2.41 11.32
C TYR A 592 10.94 -1.73 12.69
N SER A 593 10.79 -0.41 12.69
CA SER A 593 10.45 0.37 13.88
C SER A 593 9.03 0.91 13.76
N THR A 594 8.23 0.74 14.80
CA THR A 594 6.81 1.15 14.89
C THR A 594 6.62 2.62 15.25
N ASP A 595 7.70 3.39 15.44
CA ASP A 595 7.61 4.80 15.81
C ASP A 595 6.76 5.60 14.80
N GLN A 596 5.73 6.27 15.32
CA GLN A 596 4.75 7.09 14.60
C GLN A 596 3.90 6.31 13.58
N TRP A 597 3.78 4.99 13.68
CA TRP A 597 3.00 4.20 12.72
C TRP A 597 1.51 4.54 12.76
N LEU A 598 0.91 4.67 13.95
CA LEU A 598 -0.50 5.05 14.07
C LEU A 598 -0.74 6.41 13.41
N MET A 599 0.15 7.37 13.66
CA MET A 599 0.06 8.71 13.08
C MET A 599 0.24 8.71 11.56
N LYS A 600 1.20 7.93 11.04
CA LYS A 600 1.47 7.79 9.60
C LYS A 600 0.34 7.10 8.85
N ASN A 601 -0.27 6.10 9.47
CA ASN A 601 -1.39 5.37 8.89
C ASN A 601 -2.69 6.19 8.95
N MET A 602 -2.83 7.07 9.95
CA MET A 602 -3.96 7.98 10.02
C MET A 602 -3.87 9.17 9.07
N ASP A 603 -2.69 9.80 9.00
CA ASP A 603 -2.43 11.02 8.22
C ASP A 603 -3.55 12.08 8.33
N PRO A 604 -4.00 12.46 9.54
CA PRO A 604 -5.19 13.28 9.71
C PRO A 604 -4.96 14.70 9.20
N LEU A 605 -5.85 15.17 8.33
CA LEU A 605 -5.81 16.54 7.81
C LEU A 605 -6.67 17.46 8.69
N ASN A 606 -6.25 18.71 8.85
CA ASN A 606 -7.04 19.70 9.56
C ASN A 606 -8.18 20.20 8.66
N ASP A 607 -9.41 19.77 8.96
CA ASP A 607 -10.63 20.11 8.23
C ASP A 607 -10.82 21.61 7.97
N ASN A 608 -10.47 22.46 8.93
CA ASN A 608 -10.62 23.92 8.78
C ASN A 608 -9.66 24.49 7.74
N VAL A 609 -8.44 23.92 7.67
CA VAL A 609 -7.44 24.32 6.66
C VAL A 609 -7.84 23.78 5.29
N VAL A 610 -8.36 22.56 5.22
CA VAL A 610 -8.89 21.98 3.97
C VAL A 610 -10.04 22.82 3.41
N ALA A 611 -11.00 23.20 4.24
CA ALA A 611 -12.12 24.06 3.83
C ALA A 611 -11.66 25.44 3.34
N LEU A 612 -10.60 26.01 3.96
CA LEU A 612 -9.99 27.26 3.51
C LEU A 612 -9.33 27.11 2.13
N LEU A 613 -8.62 26.00 1.89
CA LEU A 613 -7.99 25.72 0.60
C LEU A 613 -9.01 25.47 -0.52
N GLN A 614 -10.16 24.86 -0.19
CA GLN A 614 -11.30 24.69 -1.11
C GLN A 614 -11.95 26.03 -1.52
N THR A 615 -11.85 27.05 -0.68
CA THR A 615 -12.41 28.39 -0.92
C THR A 615 -11.34 29.41 -1.30
N SER A 616 -10.14 28.96 -1.66
CA SER A 616 -9.05 29.82 -2.12
C SER A 616 -9.42 30.66 -3.34
N ASN A 617 -8.85 31.87 -3.40
CA ASN A 617 -8.92 32.76 -4.57
C ASN A 617 -8.03 32.28 -5.74
N ASP A 618 -7.04 31.42 -5.47
CA ASP A 618 -6.19 30.82 -6.50
C ASP A 618 -6.93 29.63 -7.15
N THR A 619 -7.13 29.71 -8.46
CA THR A 619 -7.93 28.73 -9.20
C THR A 619 -7.33 27.32 -9.16
N PHE A 620 -6.00 27.23 -9.20
CA PHE A 620 -5.29 25.95 -9.18
C PHE A 620 -5.39 25.28 -7.81
N THR A 621 -5.16 26.04 -6.73
CA THR A 621 -5.33 25.57 -5.35
C THR A 621 -6.75 25.06 -5.14
N ARG A 622 -7.76 25.81 -5.56
CA ARG A 622 -9.15 25.35 -5.48
C ARG A 622 -9.40 24.06 -6.27
N GLU A 623 -8.80 23.91 -7.45
CA GLU A 623 -8.99 22.72 -8.28
C GLU A 623 -8.39 21.45 -7.64
N ILE A 624 -7.17 21.51 -7.11
CA ILE A 624 -6.52 20.34 -6.48
C ILE A 624 -7.19 19.93 -5.15
N TRP A 625 -7.93 20.85 -4.52
CA TRP A 625 -8.66 20.63 -3.27
C TRP A 625 -10.18 20.41 -3.45
N LYS A 626 -10.73 20.53 -4.66
CA LYS A 626 -12.18 20.42 -4.93
C LYS A 626 -12.79 19.08 -4.48
N ASP A 627 -12.04 17.99 -4.67
CA ASP A 627 -12.42 16.62 -4.33
C ASP A 627 -11.82 16.21 -2.97
N ALA A 628 -11.42 17.16 -2.14
CA ALA A 628 -10.96 16.88 -0.79
C ALA A 628 -12.14 16.55 0.12
N GLU A 629 -12.23 15.28 0.52
CA GLU A 629 -13.15 14.84 1.55
C GLU A 629 -12.70 15.38 2.90
N ILE A 630 -13.62 16.04 3.61
CA ILE A 630 -13.44 16.47 5.00
C ILE A 630 -13.76 15.25 5.86
N VAL A 631 -12.73 14.61 6.40
CA VAL A 631 -12.88 13.41 7.23
C VAL A 631 -12.69 13.85 8.68
N GLY A 632 -13.78 14.25 9.32
CA GLY A 632 -13.77 14.65 10.73
C GLY A 632 -13.42 13.48 11.65
N LEU A 633 -12.52 13.71 12.61
CA LEU A 633 -12.12 12.77 13.66
C LEU A 633 -13.24 12.41 14.66
N ALA A 634 -14.43 13.00 14.52
CA ALA A 634 -15.55 12.86 15.45
C ALA A 634 -16.83 12.44 14.71
N VAL A 635 -16.90 11.17 14.30
CA VAL A 635 -18.16 10.54 13.94
C VAL A 635 -18.21 9.17 14.61
N THR A 636 -18.58 9.15 15.89
CA THR A 636 -18.93 7.93 16.63
C THR A 636 -20.43 7.69 16.71
N ASP A 637 -21.28 8.42 15.99
CA ASP A 637 -22.73 8.13 16.00
C ASP A 637 -23.29 7.91 14.60
N GLN A 638 -23.81 6.70 14.41
CA GLN A 638 -24.73 6.32 13.36
C GLN A 638 -26.07 7.02 13.60
N ASN A 639 -26.53 7.82 12.64
CA ASN A 639 -27.92 8.01 12.22
C ASN A 639 -28.06 9.35 11.49
N ASP A 640 -28.00 9.34 10.16
CA ASP A 640 -28.70 10.35 9.37
C ASP A 640 -29.09 9.79 7.99
N THR A 641 -30.33 9.32 7.92
CA THR A 641 -31.06 8.92 6.71
C THR A 641 -31.64 10.14 6.01
N THR A 642 -30.82 11.10 5.54
CA THR A 642 -31.26 12.04 4.48
C THR A 642 -30.12 12.94 3.96
N SER A 643 -29.51 12.58 2.83
CA SER A 643 -29.10 13.57 1.82
C SER A 643 -28.76 12.92 0.48
N ASN A 644 -29.56 13.26 -0.54
CA ASN A 644 -29.34 12.91 -1.94
C ASN A 644 -28.21 13.76 -2.56
N LEU A 645 -27.59 13.19 -3.59
CA LEU A 645 -26.81 13.79 -4.70
C LEU A 645 -25.26 13.81 -4.61
N LYS A 646 -24.67 12.90 -5.42
CA LYS A 646 -23.51 13.08 -6.32
C LYS A 646 -22.08 13.13 -5.75
N SER A 647 -21.70 12.19 -4.90
CA SER A 647 -20.27 11.80 -4.78
C SER A 647 -20.13 10.30 -4.44
N ASN A 648 -19.64 9.51 -5.39
CA ASN A 648 -19.52 8.04 -5.33
C ASN A 648 -18.37 7.52 -4.42
N ILE A 649 -18.00 8.25 -3.37
CA ILE A 649 -17.02 7.82 -2.37
C ILE A 649 -17.56 8.26 -0.99
N LYS A 650 -17.64 7.30 -0.05
CA LYS A 650 -18.41 7.35 1.20
C LYS A 650 -17.96 8.51 2.10
N LYS A 651 -18.86 9.47 2.41
CA LYS A 651 -18.68 10.46 3.48
C LYS A 651 -18.76 9.76 4.85
N GLY A 652 -17.76 9.97 5.71
CA GLY A 652 -17.91 9.76 7.16
C GLY A 652 -17.18 8.59 7.82
N MET A 653 -16.30 7.85 7.14
CA MET A 653 -15.44 6.86 7.80
C MET A 653 -13.97 7.14 7.52
N PHE A 654 -13.18 7.16 8.59
CA PHE A 654 -11.74 7.42 8.56
C PHE A 654 -11.02 6.28 7.82
N ARG A 655 -10.71 6.49 6.54
CA ARG A 655 -9.99 5.51 5.72
C ARG A 655 -8.50 5.66 5.95
N THR A 656 -7.87 4.63 6.49
CA THR A 656 -6.42 4.64 6.73
C THR A 656 -5.63 4.55 5.43
N VAL A 657 -4.38 5.00 5.47
CA VAL A 657 -3.45 4.89 4.34
C VAL A 657 -3.24 3.43 3.95
N GLY A 658 -3.16 2.52 4.93
CA GLY A 658 -3.03 1.07 4.72
C GLY A 658 -4.20 0.46 3.94
N GLN A 659 -5.44 0.86 4.25
CA GLN A 659 -6.63 0.36 3.55
C GLN A 659 -6.72 0.87 2.11
N LEU A 660 -6.51 2.17 1.90
CA LEU A 660 -6.47 2.77 0.56
C LEU A 660 -5.42 2.08 -0.31
N TYR A 661 -4.28 1.78 0.30
CA TYR A 661 -3.17 1.12 -0.36
C TYR A 661 -3.49 -0.32 -0.76
N LYS A 662 -4.04 -1.12 0.16
CA LYS A 662 -4.44 -2.51 -0.11
C LYS A 662 -5.40 -2.61 -1.30
N GLU A 663 -6.36 -1.68 -1.41
CA GLU A 663 -7.30 -1.66 -2.52
C GLU A 663 -6.67 -1.30 -3.86
N GLN A 664 -5.79 -0.27 -3.88
CA GLN A 664 -5.06 0.12 -5.08
C GLN A 664 -4.19 -1.03 -5.59
N LEU A 665 -3.49 -1.71 -4.68
CA LEU A 665 -2.66 -2.86 -5.01
C LEU A 665 -3.51 -4.03 -5.51
N THR A 666 -4.67 -4.29 -4.91
CA THR A 666 -5.58 -5.35 -5.39
C THR A 666 -6.05 -5.10 -6.83
N LYS A 667 -6.40 -3.85 -7.17
CA LYS A 667 -6.76 -3.47 -8.54
C LYS A 667 -5.61 -3.68 -9.52
N LEU A 668 -4.39 -3.31 -9.12
CA LEU A 668 -3.20 -3.52 -9.93
C LEU A 668 -2.94 -5.02 -10.17
N ILE A 669 -2.95 -5.84 -9.11
CA ILE A 669 -2.73 -7.29 -9.22
C ILE A 669 -3.80 -7.97 -10.08
N ASN A 670 -5.08 -7.57 -9.96
CA ASN A 670 -6.14 -8.09 -10.82
C ASN A 670 -5.93 -7.71 -12.29
N THR A 671 -5.43 -6.50 -12.57
CA THR A 671 -5.07 -6.09 -13.93
C THR A 671 -3.93 -6.95 -14.46
N LEU A 672 -2.88 -7.18 -13.66
CA LEU A 672 -1.72 -7.96 -14.08
C LEU A 672 -2.05 -9.44 -14.29
N ARG A 673 -2.92 -10.04 -13.47
CA ARG A 673 -3.40 -11.43 -13.65
C ARG A 673 -4.09 -11.68 -14.98
N ASN A 674 -4.67 -10.65 -15.59
CA ASN A 674 -5.32 -10.72 -16.89
C ASN A 674 -4.36 -10.40 -18.07
N THR A 675 -3.06 -10.32 -17.83
CA THR A 675 -2.03 -10.01 -18.84
C THR A 675 -0.87 -11.01 -18.75
N ASN A 676 -0.11 -11.17 -19.83
CA ASN A 676 1.07 -12.05 -19.83
C ASN A 676 2.38 -11.30 -19.45
N PRO A 677 3.09 -11.67 -18.37
CA PRO A 677 4.21 -10.89 -17.79
C PRO A 677 5.64 -11.24 -18.28
N ASN A 678 6.59 -10.28 -18.19
CA ASN A 678 8.04 -10.42 -18.55
C ASN A 678 8.98 -9.73 -17.54
N PHE A 679 10.21 -10.24 -17.22
CA PHE A 679 11.05 -9.82 -16.04
C PHE A 679 12.59 -9.60 -16.28
N PRO A 680 13.26 -8.63 -15.58
CA PRO A 680 14.74 -8.40 -15.52
C PRO A 680 15.51 -8.18 -14.16
N GLY A 681 16.88 -8.25 -14.07
CA GLY A 681 17.69 -8.07 -12.79
C GLY A 681 19.28 -8.11 -12.78
N VAL A 682 20.01 -7.62 -11.72
CA VAL A 682 21.43 -7.05 -11.66
C VAL A 682 22.55 -7.81 -10.85
N ILE A 683 23.87 -7.40 -10.89
CA ILE A 683 25.06 -8.10 -10.31
C ILE A 683 26.10 -7.41 -9.37
N TYR A 684 26.35 -8.08 -8.22
CA TYR A 684 27.52 -8.15 -7.29
C TYR A 684 27.58 -9.59 -6.68
N SER A 685 28.68 -10.36 -6.75
CA SER A 685 28.62 -11.84 -6.69
C SER A 685 27.87 -12.48 -5.50
N PRO A 686 28.12 -12.15 -4.21
CA PRO A 686 27.29 -12.69 -3.11
C PRO A 686 25.85 -12.16 -3.11
N LEU A 687 25.68 -10.84 -3.32
CA LEU A 687 24.36 -10.20 -3.43
C LEU A 687 23.54 -10.79 -4.59
N VAL A 688 24.21 -11.23 -5.65
CA VAL A 688 23.60 -11.83 -6.83
C VAL A 688 23.17 -13.22 -6.57
N LEU A 689 24.01 -13.96 -5.86
CA LEU A 689 23.62 -15.26 -5.41
C LEU A 689 22.33 -15.17 -4.60
N ASP A 690 22.28 -14.24 -3.65
CA ASP A 690 21.09 -13.97 -2.85
C ASP A 690 19.92 -13.51 -3.72
N GLN A 691 20.12 -12.56 -4.65
CA GLN A 691 19.07 -12.10 -5.57
C GLN A 691 18.57 -13.20 -6.51
N LEU A 692 19.45 -14.05 -7.06
CA LEU A 692 19.08 -15.16 -7.95
C LEU A 692 18.24 -16.19 -7.21
N ARG A 693 18.58 -16.47 -5.95
CA ARG A 693 17.83 -17.38 -5.06
C ARG A 693 16.48 -16.78 -4.66
N CYS A 694 16.48 -15.56 -4.13
CA CYS A 694 15.28 -14.88 -3.66
C CYS A 694 14.28 -14.62 -4.79
N ASN A 695 14.75 -14.28 -5.99
CA ASN A 695 13.89 -14.07 -7.16
C ASN A 695 13.41 -15.38 -7.81
N GLY A 696 13.89 -16.55 -7.36
CA GLY A 696 13.52 -17.85 -7.93
C GLY A 696 14.03 -18.07 -9.36
N VAL A 697 15.15 -17.44 -9.75
CA VAL A 697 15.66 -17.49 -11.12
C VAL A 697 16.06 -18.91 -11.52
N LEU A 698 16.68 -19.67 -10.61
CA LEU A 698 17.06 -21.05 -10.90
C LEU A 698 15.85 -21.96 -11.09
N GLU A 699 14.88 -21.87 -10.20
CA GLU A 699 13.62 -22.60 -10.28
C GLU A 699 12.89 -22.23 -11.58
N GLY A 700 12.94 -20.95 -11.95
CA GLY A 700 12.44 -20.47 -13.23
C GLY A 700 13.13 -21.11 -14.44
N ILE A 701 14.46 -21.20 -14.43
CA ILE A 701 15.19 -21.88 -15.51
C ILE A 701 14.87 -23.39 -15.50
N ARG A 702 14.74 -24.01 -14.32
CA ARG A 702 14.40 -25.43 -14.19
C ARG A 702 13.06 -25.75 -14.84
N ILE A 703 12.02 -24.94 -14.60
CA ILE A 703 10.72 -25.16 -15.22
C ILE A 703 10.73 -24.87 -16.72
N CYS A 704 11.45 -23.83 -17.17
CA CYS A 704 11.59 -23.55 -18.61
C CYS A 704 12.32 -24.67 -19.36
N ARG A 705 13.30 -25.31 -18.70
CA ARG A 705 14.07 -26.42 -19.27
C ARG A 705 13.29 -27.73 -19.24
N ASN A 706 12.66 -28.07 -18.11
CA ASN A 706 11.97 -29.35 -17.94
C ASN A 706 10.57 -29.35 -18.55
N GLY A 707 9.88 -28.21 -18.50
CA GLY A 707 8.56 -28.00 -19.05
C GLY A 707 8.55 -27.73 -20.56
N PHE A 708 7.37 -27.37 -21.04
CA PHE A 708 7.07 -27.13 -22.45
C PHE A 708 6.44 -25.74 -22.61
N PRO A 709 7.26 -24.67 -22.57
CA PRO A 709 6.78 -23.29 -22.46
C PRO A 709 6.00 -22.80 -23.70
N ASN A 710 6.18 -23.44 -24.86
CA ASN A 710 5.52 -23.06 -26.09
C ASN A 710 4.31 -23.96 -26.33
N ARG A 711 3.11 -23.39 -26.50
CA ARG A 711 1.87 -24.14 -26.76
C ARG A 711 1.07 -23.56 -27.91
N ILE A 712 0.52 -24.43 -28.75
CA ILE A 712 -0.25 -24.06 -29.94
C ILE A 712 -1.49 -24.95 -30.06
N LEU A 713 -2.63 -24.37 -30.41
CA LEU A 713 -3.86 -25.11 -30.70
C LEU A 713 -3.68 -25.99 -31.95
N PHE A 714 -4.25 -27.20 -31.97
CA PHE A 714 -4.06 -28.12 -33.10
C PHE A 714 -4.46 -27.54 -34.45
N GLN A 715 -5.55 -26.78 -34.49
CA GLN A 715 -6.02 -26.13 -35.72
C GLN A 715 -5.02 -25.09 -36.23
N GLU A 716 -4.46 -24.27 -35.33
CA GLU A 716 -3.46 -23.27 -35.69
C GLU A 716 -2.16 -23.95 -36.16
N PHE A 717 -1.70 -24.98 -35.44
CA PHE A 717 -0.50 -25.72 -35.83
C PHE A 717 -0.63 -26.30 -37.24
N ARG A 718 -1.77 -26.95 -37.54
CA ARG A 718 -2.06 -27.46 -38.88
C ARG A 718 -2.04 -26.34 -39.92
N GLN A 719 -2.85 -25.30 -39.72
CA GLN A 719 -2.95 -24.19 -40.67
C GLN A 719 -1.59 -23.52 -40.95
N ARG A 720 -0.73 -23.46 -39.93
CA ARG A 720 0.56 -22.77 -39.99
C ARG A 720 1.65 -23.62 -40.64
N TYR A 721 1.74 -24.90 -40.31
CA TYR A 721 2.86 -25.78 -40.71
C TYR A 721 2.51 -26.81 -41.80
N GLU A 722 1.28 -26.88 -42.29
CA GLU A 722 0.89 -27.80 -43.38
C GLU A 722 1.73 -27.62 -44.65
N ILE A 723 2.26 -26.41 -44.89
CA ILE A 723 3.21 -26.14 -45.99
C ILE A 723 4.52 -26.95 -45.90
N LEU A 724 4.93 -27.36 -44.69
CA LEU A 724 6.13 -28.17 -44.48
C LEU A 724 5.91 -29.65 -44.78
N CYS A 725 4.66 -30.12 -44.71
CA CYS A 725 4.30 -31.53 -44.88
C CYS A 725 3.40 -31.70 -46.12
N PRO A 726 3.88 -31.39 -47.34
CA PRO A 726 3.07 -31.53 -48.54
C PRO A 726 2.65 -33.00 -48.72
N ASN A 727 1.34 -33.23 -48.87
CA ASN A 727 0.71 -34.56 -49.06
C ASN A 727 0.63 -35.47 -47.83
N ALA A 728 1.11 -35.06 -46.65
CA ALA A 728 0.97 -35.86 -45.43
C ALA A 728 -0.48 -35.94 -44.91
N ILE A 729 -1.27 -34.90 -45.18
CA ILE A 729 -2.68 -34.81 -44.78
C ILE A 729 -3.58 -35.06 -46.01
N PRO A 730 -4.49 -36.05 -45.97
CA PRO A 730 -5.50 -36.25 -47.01
C PRO A 730 -6.40 -35.03 -47.19
N LYS A 731 -6.93 -34.82 -48.40
CA LYS A 731 -7.88 -33.71 -48.69
C LYS A 731 -9.24 -33.87 -47.99
N GLU A 732 -9.52 -35.03 -47.40
CA GLU A 732 -10.74 -35.32 -46.66
C GLU A 732 -10.73 -34.70 -45.26
N PHE A 733 -11.90 -34.58 -44.63
CA PHE A 733 -12.01 -34.07 -43.27
C PHE A 733 -11.32 -35.02 -42.28
N MET A 734 -10.37 -34.49 -41.51
CA MET A 734 -9.62 -35.22 -40.48
C MET A 734 -9.63 -34.42 -39.19
N ASP A 735 -9.78 -35.11 -38.07
CA ASP A 735 -9.66 -34.53 -36.74
C ASP A 735 -8.32 -33.79 -36.57
N ALA A 736 -8.34 -32.63 -35.93
CA ALA A 736 -7.18 -31.76 -35.81
C ALA A 736 -6.04 -32.42 -35.02
N LYS A 737 -6.36 -33.17 -33.96
CA LYS A 737 -5.35 -33.90 -33.16
C LYS A 737 -4.70 -35.01 -33.97
N ALA A 738 -5.48 -35.77 -34.74
CA ALA A 738 -4.98 -36.81 -35.63
C ALA A 738 -4.09 -36.24 -36.76
N ALA A 739 -4.49 -35.10 -37.33
CA ALA A 739 -3.72 -34.40 -38.36
C ALA A 739 -2.36 -33.94 -37.81
N VAL A 740 -2.34 -33.31 -36.63
CA VAL A 740 -1.10 -32.87 -35.97
C VAL A 740 -0.17 -34.05 -35.66
N LYS A 741 -0.70 -35.18 -35.18
CA LYS A 741 0.11 -36.40 -34.96
C LYS A 741 0.80 -36.88 -36.24
N LYS A 742 0.10 -36.90 -37.38
CA LYS A 742 0.70 -37.26 -38.67
C LYS A 742 1.75 -36.26 -39.13
N MET A 743 1.48 -34.96 -38.98
CA MET A 743 2.45 -33.91 -39.33
C MET A 743 3.75 -34.06 -38.54
N ILE A 744 3.67 -34.35 -37.24
CA ILE A 744 4.86 -34.52 -36.39
C ILE A 744 5.67 -35.75 -36.79
N GLN A 745 4.99 -36.83 -37.17
CA GLN A 745 5.66 -38.03 -37.69
C GLN A 745 6.41 -37.74 -38.99
N GLU A 746 5.80 -36.97 -39.90
CA GLU A 746 6.44 -36.54 -41.16
C GLU A 746 7.60 -35.56 -40.93
N LEU A 747 7.50 -34.71 -39.91
CA LEU A 747 8.56 -33.78 -39.50
C LEU A 747 9.70 -34.46 -38.73
N GLU A 748 9.56 -35.76 -38.42
CA GLU A 748 10.55 -36.56 -37.67
C GLU A 748 11.00 -35.90 -36.35
N LEU A 749 10.09 -35.22 -35.65
CA LEU A 749 10.38 -34.57 -34.37
C LEU A 749 10.57 -35.61 -33.26
N ASP A 750 11.65 -35.48 -32.48
CA ASP A 750 11.91 -36.31 -31.30
C ASP A 750 10.78 -36.17 -30.27
N GLU A 751 10.28 -37.31 -29.77
CA GLU A 751 9.24 -37.36 -28.74
C GLU A 751 9.62 -36.60 -27.47
N ASN A 752 10.90 -36.39 -27.14
CA ASN A 752 11.29 -35.60 -25.97
C ASN A 752 11.05 -34.09 -26.17
N LEU A 753 10.97 -33.61 -27.40
CA LEU A 753 10.86 -32.19 -27.72
C LEU A 753 9.42 -31.65 -27.67
N TYR A 754 8.42 -32.53 -27.66
CA TYR A 754 7.01 -32.14 -27.65
C TYR A 754 6.14 -33.03 -26.74
N ARG A 755 4.96 -32.52 -26.37
CA ARG A 755 3.87 -33.30 -25.75
C ARG A 755 2.55 -32.94 -26.40
N ILE A 756 1.70 -33.93 -26.63
CA ILE A 756 0.37 -33.72 -27.23
C ILE A 756 -0.68 -33.77 -26.13
N GLY A 757 -1.36 -32.65 -25.88
CA GLY A 757 -2.45 -32.54 -24.91
C GLY A 757 -3.81 -32.95 -25.47
N LEU A 758 -4.87 -32.38 -24.89
CA LEU A 758 -6.26 -32.60 -25.31
C LEU A 758 -6.67 -31.69 -26.47
N THR A 759 -6.28 -30.42 -26.43
CA THR A 759 -6.62 -29.40 -27.43
C THR A 759 -5.40 -28.72 -28.05
N LYS A 760 -4.24 -28.82 -27.38
CA LYS A 760 -2.99 -28.14 -27.75
C LYS A 760 -1.82 -29.11 -27.88
N ILE A 761 -0.84 -28.70 -28.67
CA ILE A 761 0.50 -29.28 -28.67
C ILE A 761 1.45 -28.36 -27.90
N PHE A 762 2.34 -28.97 -27.12
CA PHE A 762 3.33 -28.33 -26.28
C PHE A 762 4.73 -28.65 -26.79
N PHE A 763 5.62 -27.66 -26.82
CA PHE A 763 6.99 -27.77 -27.31
C PHE A 763 7.99 -27.25 -26.29
N ARG A 764 9.17 -27.87 -26.26
CA ARG A 764 10.34 -27.29 -25.58
C ARG A 764 10.80 -26.00 -26.27
N SER A 765 11.61 -25.22 -25.57
CA SER A 765 12.21 -24.00 -26.14
C SER A 765 13.02 -24.32 -27.40
N GLY A 766 13.01 -23.40 -28.38
CA GLY A 766 13.76 -23.52 -29.64
C GLY A 766 13.11 -24.35 -30.76
N VAL A 767 12.30 -25.37 -30.43
CA VAL A 767 11.67 -26.27 -31.44
C VAL A 767 10.78 -25.49 -32.40
N LEU A 768 9.96 -24.59 -31.86
CA LEU A 768 9.05 -23.78 -32.66
C LEU A 768 9.79 -22.81 -33.58
N GLY A 769 10.90 -22.25 -33.09
CA GLY A 769 11.78 -21.39 -33.88
C GLY A 769 12.32 -22.10 -35.10
N HIS A 770 12.80 -23.34 -34.93
CA HIS A 770 13.28 -24.18 -36.03
C HIS A 770 12.19 -24.48 -37.08
N LEU A 771 10.99 -24.89 -36.63
CA LEU A 771 9.86 -25.13 -37.55
C LEU A 771 9.46 -23.86 -38.33
N GLU A 772 9.51 -22.72 -37.67
CA GLU A 772 9.24 -21.42 -38.29
C GLU A 772 10.33 -20.98 -39.28
N GLU A 773 11.60 -21.32 -39.04
CA GLU A 773 12.69 -21.06 -39.98
C GLU A 773 12.56 -21.92 -41.25
N GLU A 774 12.32 -23.22 -41.11
CA GLU A 774 12.03 -24.11 -42.25
C GLU A 774 10.84 -23.60 -43.08
N ARG A 775 9.81 -23.12 -42.39
CA ARG A 775 8.63 -22.53 -43.03
C ARG A 775 8.99 -21.23 -43.77
N ASP A 776 9.77 -20.35 -43.15
CA ASP A 776 10.22 -19.11 -43.76
C ASP A 776 11.09 -19.36 -44.99
N PHE A 777 11.93 -20.40 -45.01
CA PHE A 777 12.67 -20.80 -46.21
C PHE A 777 11.73 -21.16 -47.36
N LYS A 778 10.73 -22.03 -47.13
CA LYS A 778 9.73 -22.39 -48.14
C LYS A 778 8.89 -21.19 -48.60
N LEU A 779 8.49 -20.32 -47.67
CA LEU A 779 7.74 -19.11 -47.99
C LEU A 779 8.58 -18.11 -48.78
N THR A 780 9.88 -18.01 -48.51
CA THR A 780 10.79 -17.08 -49.20
C THR A 780 10.87 -17.39 -50.69
N ASP A 781 10.92 -18.67 -51.07
CA ASP A 781 10.91 -19.08 -52.48
C ASP A 781 9.63 -18.64 -53.19
N ILE A 782 8.47 -18.89 -52.58
CA ILE A 782 7.15 -18.50 -53.11
C ILE A 782 7.02 -16.97 -53.18
N MET A 783 7.42 -16.28 -52.11
CA MET A 783 7.36 -14.82 -52.03
C MET A 783 8.27 -14.15 -53.04
N THR A 784 9.44 -14.73 -53.34
CA THR A 784 10.35 -14.21 -54.37
C THR A 784 9.71 -14.27 -55.75
N GLN A 785 9.01 -15.37 -56.07
CA GLN A 785 8.25 -15.49 -57.32
C GLN A 785 7.09 -14.49 -57.39
N PHE A 786 6.33 -14.34 -56.29
CA PHE A 786 5.25 -13.37 -56.20
C PHE A 786 5.75 -11.92 -56.35
N GLN A 787 6.82 -11.55 -55.64
CA GLN A 787 7.45 -10.24 -55.74
C GLN A 787 7.92 -9.95 -57.18
N ALA A 788 8.48 -10.95 -57.88
CA ALA A 788 8.88 -10.81 -59.28
C ALA A 788 7.67 -10.51 -60.19
N LEU A 789 6.54 -11.21 -59.98
CA LEU A 789 5.29 -10.94 -60.71
C LEU A 789 4.74 -9.54 -60.42
N CYS A 790 4.67 -9.14 -59.15
CA CYS A 790 4.21 -7.80 -58.76
C CYS A 790 5.09 -6.69 -59.37
N ARG A 791 6.42 -6.82 -59.26
CA ARG A 791 7.37 -5.89 -59.88
C ARG A 791 7.21 -5.86 -61.39
N GLY A 792 6.97 -7.01 -62.03
CA GLY A 792 6.69 -7.11 -63.46
C GLY A 792 5.43 -6.35 -63.88
N VAL A 793 4.31 -6.52 -63.17
CA VAL A 793 3.05 -5.80 -63.46
C VAL A 793 3.22 -4.29 -63.23
N LEU A 794 3.84 -3.89 -62.11
CA LEU A 794 4.12 -2.48 -61.81
C LEU A 794 5.02 -1.84 -62.88
N ALA A 795 6.07 -2.53 -63.30
CA ALA A 795 6.98 -2.05 -64.35
C ALA A 795 6.24 -1.88 -65.69
N ARG A 796 5.41 -2.84 -66.10
CA ARG A 796 4.61 -2.75 -67.33
C ARG A 796 3.59 -1.61 -67.29
N LYS A 797 2.91 -1.42 -66.15
CA LYS A 797 1.97 -0.29 -65.95
C LYS A 797 2.69 1.06 -66.00
N ASN A 798 3.85 1.17 -65.34
CA ASN A 798 4.70 2.37 -65.40
C ASN A 798 5.23 2.62 -66.82
N TYR A 799 5.59 1.57 -67.56
CA TYR A 799 6.04 1.66 -68.94
C TYR A 799 4.91 2.14 -69.86
N GLN A 800 3.70 1.58 -69.76
CA GLN A 800 2.54 2.06 -70.50
C GLN A 800 2.25 3.54 -70.18
N ARG A 801 2.32 3.94 -68.91
CA ARG A 801 2.16 5.34 -68.51
C ARG A 801 3.21 6.24 -69.17
N ARG A 802 4.47 5.81 -69.24
CA ARG A 802 5.55 6.54 -69.94
C ARG A 802 5.32 6.62 -71.45
N ILE A 803 4.85 5.55 -72.09
CA ILE A 803 4.48 5.57 -73.52
C ILE A 803 3.35 6.56 -73.76
N GLN A 804 2.29 6.51 -72.95
CA GLN A 804 1.16 7.44 -73.04
C GLN A 804 1.63 8.89 -72.86
N GLN A 805 2.51 9.15 -71.88
CA GLN A 805 3.13 10.46 -71.70
C GLN A 805 3.92 10.89 -72.94
N LEU A 806 4.72 10.00 -73.53
CA LEU A 806 5.52 10.32 -74.72
C LEU A 806 4.65 10.62 -75.94
N ASN A 807 3.58 9.85 -76.15
CA ASN A 807 2.61 10.09 -77.21
C ASN A 807 1.86 11.41 -76.98
N ALA A 808 1.43 11.67 -75.74
CA ALA A 808 0.79 12.92 -75.36
C ALA A 808 1.73 14.12 -75.61
N VAL A 809 3.02 14.01 -75.26
CA VAL A 809 4.04 15.04 -75.55
C VAL A 809 4.16 15.30 -77.05
N ARG A 810 4.20 14.26 -77.90
CA ARG A 810 4.26 14.43 -79.36
C ARG A 810 3.01 15.11 -79.93
N VAL A 811 1.83 14.71 -79.46
CA VAL A 811 0.56 15.31 -79.86
C VAL A 811 0.50 16.78 -79.43
N LEU A 812 0.92 17.09 -78.20
CA LEU A 812 1.02 18.46 -77.69
C LEU A 812 1.99 19.31 -78.53
N GLN A 813 3.17 18.79 -78.86
CA GLN A 813 4.14 19.48 -79.71
C GLN A 813 3.60 19.74 -81.13
N ARG A 814 2.95 18.74 -81.75
CA ARG A 814 2.33 18.89 -83.08
C ARG A 814 1.19 19.91 -83.06
N ASN A 815 0.29 19.81 -82.10
CA ASN A 815 -0.84 20.72 -81.95
C ASN A 815 -0.35 22.14 -81.60
N GLY A 816 0.67 22.28 -80.76
CA GLY A 816 1.30 23.57 -80.47
C GLY A 816 1.85 24.24 -81.73
N ARG A 817 2.57 23.49 -82.59
CA ARG A 817 3.06 24.00 -83.89
C ARG A 817 1.91 24.35 -84.85
N ALA A 818 0.87 23.53 -84.92
CA ALA A 818 -0.30 23.79 -85.77
C ALA A 818 -1.04 25.05 -85.30
N LEU A 819 -1.23 25.22 -83.98
CA LEU A 819 -1.82 26.41 -83.39
C LEU A 819 -1.01 27.66 -83.73
N MET A 820 0.31 27.61 -83.63
CA MET A 820 1.17 28.75 -84.00
C MET A 820 1.02 29.16 -85.47
N LYS A 821 0.82 28.20 -86.39
CA LYS A 821 0.56 28.50 -87.82
C LYS A 821 -0.84 29.06 -88.06
N ILE A 822 -1.85 28.45 -87.42
CA ILE A 822 -3.27 28.69 -87.70
C ILE A 822 -3.81 29.92 -86.95
N ARG A 823 -3.21 30.31 -85.81
CA ARG A 823 -3.66 31.45 -84.98
C ARG A 823 -3.77 32.75 -85.77
N ASN A 824 -2.90 32.96 -86.75
CA ASN A 824 -2.87 34.17 -87.56
C ASN A 824 -3.75 34.09 -88.83
N TRP A 825 -4.33 32.92 -89.14
CA TRP A 825 -5.17 32.72 -90.31
C TRP A 825 -6.55 33.37 -90.12
N LYS A 826 -6.93 34.26 -91.05
CA LYS A 826 -8.18 35.06 -90.96
C LYS A 826 -9.44 34.20 -90.85
N TRP A 827 -9.53 33.11 -91.62
CA TRP A 827 -10.66 32.16 -91.57
C TRP A 827 -10.74 31.40 -90.24
N TRP A 828 -9.61 31.03 -89.66
CA TRP A 828 -9.59 30.41 -88.33
C TRP A 828 -10.06 31.38 -87.25
N ARG A 829 -9.61 32.65 -87.28
CA ARG A 829 -10.09 33.70 -86.36
C ARG A 829 -11.61 33.89 -86.48
N LEU A 830 -12.14 33.92 -87.71
CA LEU A 830 -13.57 33.99 -87.98
C LEU A 830 -14.30 32.77 -87.40
N PHE A 831 -13.81 31.56 -87.69
CA PHE A 831 -14.36 30.31 -87.17
C PHE A 831 -14.35 30.28 -85.63
N THR A 832 -13.26 30.68 -84.97
CA THR A 832 -13.19 30.72 -83.50
C THR A 832 -14.15 31.76 -82.88
N LYS A 833 -14.48 32.84 -83.59
CA LYS A 833 -15.46 33.84 -83.14
C LYS A 833 -16.91 33.40 -83.37
N ILE A 834 -17.18 32.70 -84.48
CA ILE A 834 -18.53 32.25 -84.86
C ILE A 834 -18.90 30.93 -84.17
N LYS A 835 -17.96 30.00 -84.00
CA LYS A 835 -18.22 28.67 -83.43
C LYS A 835 -18.92 28.69 -82.07
N PRO A 836 -18.58 29.57 -81.10
CA PRO A 836 -19.32 29.68 -79.83
C PRO A 836 -20.76 30.19 -79.99
N LEU A 837 -21.05 30.95 -81.06
CA LEU A 837 -22.40 31.44 -81.36
C LEU A 837 -23.30 30.35 -81.98
N LEU A 838 -22.70 29.27 -82.48
CA LEU A 838 -23.39 28.08 -82.99
C LEU A 838 -23.69 27.11 -81.83
N HIS A 839 -24.50 27.58 -80.88
CA HIS A 839 -24.70 26.95 -79.57
C HIS A 839 -25.43 25.60 -79.59
N VAL A 840 -26.01 25.19 -80.73
CA VAL A 840 -26.98 24.07 -80.82
C VAL A 840 -26.33 22.71 -81.07
N THR A 841 -25.13 22.65 -81.65
CA THR A 841 -24.57 21.37 -82.18
C THR A 841 -23.83 20.49 -81.16
N ARG A 842 -23.56 20.97 -79.95
CA ARG A 842 -22.87 20.19 -78.89
C ARG A 842 -23.65 20.06 -77.58
N GLN A 843 -24.74 20.80 -77.43
CA GLN A 843 -25.53 20.79 -76.19
C GLN A 843 -26.17 19.44 -75.92
N GLU A 844 -26.64 18.71 -76.94
CA GLU A 844 -27.24 17.38 -76.74
C GLU A 844 -26.23 16.34 -76.25
N GLU A 845 -25.01 16.32 -76.80
CA GLU A 845 -23.95 15.41 -76.35
C GLU A 845 -23.48 15.75 -74.92
N ASP A 846 -23.30 17.04 -74.63
CA ASP A 846 -22.91 17.52 -73.30
C ASP A 846 -24.02 17.26 -72.26
N LEU A 847 -25.29 17.49 -72.63
CA LEU A 847 -26.44 17.17 -71.78
C LEU A 847 -26.54 15.67 -71.53
N LYS A 848 -26.32 14.83 -72.53
CA LYS A 848 -26.33 13.37 -72.37
C LYS A 848 -25.21 12.89 -71.46
N GLN A 849 -23.98 13.39 -71.64
CA GLN A 849 -22.87 13.06 -70.75
C GLN A 849 -23.12 13.53 -69.31
N LYS A 850 -23.66 14.74 -69.15
CA LYS A 850 -24.01 15.28 -67.83
C LYS A 850 -25.14 14.50 -67.18
N GLN A 851 -26.12 14.05 -67.97
CA GLN A 851 -27.20 13.20 -67.47
C GLN A 851 -26.67 11.84 -67.00
N GLU A 852 -25.80 11.18 -67.77
CA GLU A 852 -25.16 9.93 -67.35
C GLU A 852 -24.26 10.08 -66.11
N GLU A 853 -23.59 11.24 -65.96
CA GLU A 853 -22.79 11.56 -64.77
C GLU A 853 -23.68 11.79 -63.55
N ILE A 854 -24.79 12.54 -63.71
CA ILE A 854 -25.78 12.76 -62.67
C ILE A 854 -26.40 11.45 -62.21
N ASP A 855 -26.75 10.57 -63.15
CA ASP A 855 -27.39 9.29 -62.81
C ASP A 855 -26.43 8.37 -62.05
N ARG A 856 -25.15 8.30 -62.46
CA ARG A 856 -24.12 7.57 -61.70
C ARG A 856 -23.92 8.12 -60.29
N LEU A 857 -23.79 9.44 -60.16
CA LEU A 857 -23.61 10.09 -58.86
C LEU A 857 -24.84 9.90 -57.96
N LYS A 858 -26.05 9.94 -58.53
CA LYS A 858 -27.28 9.64 -57.78
C LYS A 858 -27.26 8.22 -57.22
N THR A 859 -26.91 7.21 -58.03
CA THR A 859 -26.82 5.82 -57.55
C THR A 859 -25.75 5.65 -56.48
N GLU A 860 -24.58 6.29 -56.64
CA GLU A 860 -23.51 6.22 -55.63
C GLU A 860 -23.91 6.93 -54.32
N VAL A 861 -24.55 8.09 -54.41
CA VAL A 861 -25.10 8.80 -53.24
C VAL A 861 -26.14 7.94 -52.54
N GLU A 862 -27.08 7.34 -53.28
CA GLU A 862 -28.12 6.49 -52.71
C GLU A 862 -27.50 5.28 -51.99
N SER A 863 -26.56 4.57 -52.62
CA SER A 863 -25.83 3.46 -52.00
C SER A 863 -25.00 3.87 -50.77
N ARG A 864 -24.36 5.03 -50.77
CA ARG A 864 -23.62 5.51 -49.60
C ARG A 864 -24.57 5.94 -48.49
N THR A 865 -25.70 6.56 -48.81
CA THR A 865 -26.69 6.97 -47.81
C THR A 865 -27.35 5.78 -47.11
N THR A 866 -27.60 4.67 -47.82
CA THR A 866 -28.09 3.44 -47.19
C THR A 866 -27.03 2.84 -46.26
N GLN A 867 -25.77 2.76 -46.68
CA GLN A 867 -24.67 2.29 -45.82
C GLN A 867 -24.48 3.16 -44.57
N ILE A 868 -24.57 4.49 -44.71
CA ILE A 868 -24.49 5.41 -43.55
C ILE A 868 -25.64 5.12 -42.58
N LYS A 869 -26.87 5.00 -43.06
CA LYS A 869 -28.04 4.68 -42.22
C LYS A 869 -27.89 3.35 -41.48
N GLU A 870 -27.41 2.30 -42.17
CA GLU A 870 -27.15 1.00 -41.53
C GLU A 870 -26.07 1.09 -40.44
N MET A 871 -25.00 1.85 -40.68
CA MET A 871 -23.93 2.04 -39.71
C MET A 871 -24.37 2.90 -38.52
N GLU A 872 -25.20 3.92 -38.76
CA GLU A 872 -25.82 4.73 -37.70
C GLU A 872 -26.75 3.89 -36.80
N GLN A 873 -27.55 3.00 -37.40
CA GLN A 873 -28.40 2.06 -36.64
C GLN A 873 -27.57 1.11 -35.78
N LYS A 874 -26.48 0.53 -36.32
CA LYS A 874 -25.56 -0.30 -35.54
C LYS A 874 -24.88 0.48 -34.41
N LEU A 875 -24.48 1.72 -34.67
CA LEU A 875 -23.88 2.59 -33.66
C LEU A 875 -24.88 2.90 -32.51
N GLN A 876 -26.14 3.17 -32.83
CA GLN A 876 -27.19 3.34 -31.83
C GLN A 876 -27.42 2.08 -31.00
N LEU A 877 -27.47 0.91 -31.64
CA LEU A 877 -27.59 -0.38 -30.94
C LEU A 877 -26.43 -0.57 -29.94
N PHE A 878 -25.18 -0.37 -30.37
CA PHE A 878 -24.02 -0.49 -29.48
C PHE A 878 -24.01 0.56 -28.37
N GLN A 879 -24.49 1.78 -28.63
CA GLN A 879 -24.65 2.80 -27.59
C GLN A 879 -25.70 2.39 -26.54
N GLN A 880 -26.81 1.79 -26.97
CA GLN A 880 -27.83 1.25 -26.07
C GLN A 880 -27.26 0.09 -25.23
N GLU A 881 -26.58 -0.89 -25.86
CA GLU A 881 -25.92 -1.98 -25.14
C GLU A 881 -24.93 -1.45 -24.10
N ARG A 882 -24.13 -0.45 -24.45
CA ARG A 882 -23.20 0.20 -23.51
C ARG A 882 -23.93 0.89 -22.36
N SER A 883 -25.07 1.53 -22.62
CA SER A 883 -25.90 2.14 -21.57
C SER A 883 -26.42 1.07 -20.59
N VAL A 884 -26.98 -0.02 -21.11
CA VAL A 884 -27.50 -1.14 -20.30
C VAL A 884 -26.38 -1.80 -19.49
N LEU A 885 -25.19 -1.98 -20.07
CA LEU A 885 -24.02 -2.49 -19.35
C LEU A 885 -23.59 -1.55 -18.22
N ASN A 886 -23.57 -0.24 -18.47
CA ASN A 886 -23.26 0.75 -17.44
C ASN A 886 -24.31 0.74 -16.32
N GLU A 887 -25.60 0.65 -16.63
CA GLU A 887 -26.68 0.53 -15.64
C GLU A 887 -26.56 -0.74 -14.80
N ARG A 888 -26.23 -1.88 -15.43
CA ARG A 888 -25.94 -3.13 -14.71
C ARG A 888 -24.72 -2.99 -13.81
N LEU A 889 -23.67 -2.31 -14.26
CA LEU A 889 -22.47 -2.04 -13.47
C LEU A 889 -22.79 -1.16 -12.26
N THR A 890 -23.59 -0.10 -12.44
CA THR A 890 -24.02 0.75 -11.32
C THR A 890 -24.86 -0.05 -10.32
N HIS A 891 -25.81 -0.86 -10.80
CA HIS A 891 -26.63 -1.71 -9.93
C HIS A 891 -25.79 -2.75 -9.17
N LEU A 892 -24.85 -3.42 -9.84
CA LEU A 892 -23.94 -4.36 -9.17
C LEU A 892 -23.06 -3.67 -8.14
N ASN A 893 -22.62 -2.44 -8.43
CA ASN A 893 -21.85 -1.65 -7.47
C ASN A 893 -22.70 -1.24 -6.26
N ASP A 894 -23.97 -0.89 -6.46
CA ASP A 894 -24.90 -0.59 -5.37
C ASP A 894 -25.16 -1.82 -4.49
N VAL A 895 -25.38 -2.99 -5.11
CA VAL A 895 -25.52 -4.28 -4.39
C VAL A 895 -24.23 -4.63 -3.64
N PHE A 896 -23.06 -4.37 -4.23
CA PHE A 896 -21.78 -4.59 -3.56
C PHE A 896 -21.61 -3.67 -2.33
N VAL A 897 -22.01 -2.39 -2.45
CA VAL A 897 -22.01 -1.44 -1.33
C VAL A 897 -22.96 -1.89 -0.23
N GLU A 898 -24.17 -2.34 -0.59
CA GLU A 898 -25.14 -2.88 0.38
C GLU A 898 -24.59 -4.13 1.09
N SER A 899 -23.93 -5.02 0.34
CA SER A 899 -23.30 -6.21 0.91
C SER A 899 -22.14 -5.86 1.85
N ASP A 900 -21.31 -4.87 1.51
CA ASP A 900 -20.23 -4.36 2.38
C ASP A 900 -20.80 -3.73 3.66
N ASP A 901 -21.89 -2.96 3.55
CA ASP A 901 -22.55 -2.34 4.70
C ASP A 901 -23.20 -3.41 5.60
N ASN A 902 -23.77 -4.47 5.03
CA ASN A 902 -24.28 -5.60 5.79
C ASN A 902 -23.16 -6.38 6.49
N LEU A 903 -22.03 -6.60 5.82
CA LEU A 903 -20.84 -7.21 6.45
C LEU A 903 -20.35 -6.37 7.62
N ARG A 904 -20.30 -5.03 7.49
CA ARG A 904 -19.94 -4.13 8.59
C ARG A 904 -20.91 -4.21 9.76
N ARG A 905 -22.23 -4.21 9.51
CA ARG A 905 -23.25 -4.37 10.57
C ARG A 905 -23.09 -5.70 11.30
N ILE A 906 -22.77 -6.77 10.58
CA ILE A 906 -22.48 -8.08 11.18
C ILE A 906 -21.20 -8.01 12.00
N GLN A 907 -20.14 -7.35 11.51
CA GLN A 907 -18.88 -7.17 12.21
C GLN A 907 -19.06 -6.39 13.52
N THR A 908 -19.74 -5.24 13.50
CA THR A 908 -20.00 -4.45 14.72
C THR A 908 -20.83 -5.24 15.72
N ARG A 909 -21.85 -5.96 15.25
CA ARG A 909 -22.66 -6.82 16.13
C ARG A 909 -21.86 -7.98 16.71
N LYS A 910 -20.90 -8.51 15.95
CA LYS A 910 -19.96 -9.52 16.44
C LYS A 910 -19.08 -8.94 17.55
N ASP A 911 -18.51 -7.76 17.37
CA ASP A 911 -17.66 -7.11 18.38
C ASP A 911 -18.46 -6.79 19.66
N GLU A 912 -19.71 -6.34 19.53
CA GLU A 912 -20.63 -6.15 20.66
C GLU A 912 -20.90 -7.47 21.41
N LEU A 913 -21.14 -8.56 20.67
CA LEU A 913 -21.36 -9.89 21.25
C LEU A 913 -20.11 -10.45 21.91
N GLU A 914 -18.91 -10.23 21.35
CA GLU A 914 -17.64 -10.65 21.95
C GLU A 914 -17.38 -9.89 23.26
N ASN A 915 -17.63 -8.58 23.30
CA ASN A 915 -17.54 -7.80 24.54
C ASN A 915 -18.53 -8.29 25.60
N LEU A 916 -19.77 -8.59 25.19
CA LEU A 916 -20.79 -9.10 26.09
C LEU A 916 -20.43 -10.50 26.61
N LEU A 917 -19.88 -11.37 25.75
CA LEU A 917 -19.36 -12.68 26.13
C LEU A 917 -18.25 -12.52 27.19
N GLN A 918 -17.26 -11.65 26.95
CA GLN A 918 -16.16 -11.41 27.87
C GLN A 918 -16.64 -10.89 29.24
N ASP A 919 -17.58 -9.95 29.26
CA ASP A 919 -18.18 -9.45 30.51
C ASP A 919 -18.95 -10.57 31.23
N THR A 920 -19.70 -11.40 30.50
CA THR A 920 -20.41 -12.55 31.11
C THR A 920 -19.46 -13.62 31.65
N GLU A 921 -18.36 -13.92 30.96
CA GLU A 921 -17.33 -14.84 31.43
C GLU A 921 -16.64 -14.31 32.70
N GLN A 922 -16.32 -13.01 32.74
CA GLN A 922 -15.75 -12.39 33.93
C GLN A 922 -16.72 -12.47 35.11
N ARG A 923 -18.00 -12.13 34.91
CA ARG A 923 -19.02 -12.24 35.97
C ARG A 923 -19.22 -13.68 36.44
N LEU A 924 -19.16 -14.65 35.53
CA LEU A 924 -19.24 -16.08 35.87
C LEU A 924 -18.05 -16.51 36.71
N GLN A 925 -16.85 -16.06 36.36
CA GLN A 925 -15.63 -16.34 37.13
C GLN A 925 -15.72 -15.74 38.54
N GLU A 926 -16.14 -14.47 38.65
CA GLU A 926 -16.35 -13.80 39.94
C GLU A 926 -17.40 -14.52 40.82
N ALA A 927 -18.52 -14.96 40.22
CA ALA A 927 -19.54 -15.73 40.93
C ALA A 927 -19.03 -17.11 41.37
N THR A 928 -18.22 -17.76 40.54
CA THR A 928 -17.60 -19.06 40.86
C THR A 928 -16.60 -18.91 42.01
N ASP A 929 -15.79 -17.84 42.00
CA ASP A 929 -14.86 -17.53 43.09
C ASP A 929 -15.59 -17.19 44.40
N GLN A 930 -16.71 -16.48 44.33
CA GLN A 930 -17.58 -16.25 45.49
C GLN A 930 -18.16 -17.56 46.04
N LEU A 931 -18.70 -18.43 45.17
CA LEU A 931 -19.22 -19.75 45.57
C LEU A 931 -18.13 -20.59 46.25
N ASN A 932 -16.91 -20.59 45.69
CA ASN A 932 -15.76 -21.28 46.27
C ASN A 932 -15.36 -20.72 47.63
N ARG A 933 -15.45 -19.41 47.85
CA ARG A 933 -15.22 -18.78 49.16
C ARG A 933 -16.30 -19.17 50.16
N SER A 934 -17.58 -19.07 49.78
CA SER A 934 -18.69 -19.48 50.64
C SER A 934 -18.65 -20.97 51.00
N ASN A 935 -18.26 -21.85 50.07
CA ASN A 935 -18.05 -23.27 50.37
C ASN A 935 -16.91 -23.49 51.38
N LYS A 936 -15.81 -22.74 51.27
CA LYS A 936 -14.71 -22.81 52.26
C LYS A 936 -15.15 -22.32 53.63
N GLU A 937 -15.89 -21.23 53.69
CA GLU A 937 -16.47 -20.71 54.94
C GLU A 937 -17.47 -21.69 55.55
N GLN A 938 -18.34 -22.31 54.73
CA GLN A 938 -19.27 -23.34 55.19
C GLN A 938 -18.52 -24.53 55.81
N ILE A 939 -17.45 -25.02 55.17
CA ILE A 939 -16.61 -26.09 55.72
C ILE A 939 -15.97 -25.66 57.06
N GLN A 940 -15.51 -24.41 57.18
CA GLN A 940 -14.96 -23.89 58.43
C GLN A 940 -16.02 -23.77 59.53
N TYR A 941 -17.21 -23.28 59.22
CA TYR A 941 -18.32 -23.22 60.17
C TYR A 941 -18.79 -24.60 60.59
N ASP A 942 -18.85 -25.57 59.69
CA ASP A 942 -19.17 -26.96 60.02
C ASP A 942 -18.12 -27.57 60.95
N GLN A 943 -16.83 -27.29 60.73
CA GLN A 943 -15.76 -27.70 61.64
C GLN A 943 -15.89 -27.02 63.01
N GLN A 944 -16.14 -25.71 63.06
CA GLN A 944 -16.34 -24.98 64.32
C GLN A 944 -17.59 -25.47 65.07
N LEU A 945 -18.70 -25.72 64.38
CA LEU A 945 -19.92 -26.27 64.96
C LEU A 945 -19.66 -27.67 65.53
N ARG A 946 -18.88 -28.49 64.84
CA ARG A 946 -18.50 -29.81 65.35
C ARG A 946 -17.66 -29.71 66.62
N VAL A 947 -16.62 -28.88 66.62
CA VAL A 947 -15.79 -28.65 67.82
C VAL A 947 -16.61 -28.07 68.98
N THR A 948 -17.52 -27.13 68.69
CA THR A 948 -18.40 -26.53 69.70
C THR A 948 -19.39 -27.56 70.25
N ARG A 949 -19.90 -28.48 69.42
CA ARG A 949 -20.73 -29.61 69.89
C ARG A 949 -19.94 -30.55 70.78
N GLU A 950 -18.72 -30.92 70.39
CA GLU A 950 -17.83 -31.75 71.20
C GLU A 950 -17.55 -31.08 72.57
N HIS A 951 -17.24 -29.77 72.59
CA HIS A 951 -17.09 -29.02 73.84
C HIS A 951 -18.38 -28.91 74.66
N LEU A 952 -19.54 -28.75 74.03
CA LEU A 952 -20.82 -28.71 74.73
C LEU A 952 -21.10 -30.05 75.40
N GLU A 953 -20.82 -31.17 74.74
CA GLU A 953 -20.93 -32.51 75.33
C GLU A 953 -19.98 -32.70 76.52
N GLU A 954 -18.73 -32.22 76.43
CA GLU A 954 -17.76 -32.24 77.53
C GLU A 954 -18.21 -31.37 78.72
N GLU A 955 -18.74 -30.17 78.46
CA GLU A 955 -19.30 -29.27 79.47
C GLU A 955 -20.57 -29.85 80.10
N GLU A 956 -21.46 -30.47 79.32
CA GLU A 956 -22.63 -31.16 79.86
C GLU A 956 -22.25 -32.31 80.79
N GLN A 957 -21.23 -33.11 80.42
CA GLN A 957 -20.68 -34.15 81.28
C GLN A 957 -20.07 -33.56 82.56
N SER A 958 -19.37 -32.44 82.46
CA SER A 958 -18.76 -31.74 83.60
C SER A 958 -19.83 -31.14 84.53
N ARG A 959 -20.89 -30.55 83.96
CA ARG A 959 -22.06 -30.06 84.69
C ARG A 959 -22.79 -31.18 85.42
N HIS A 960 -22.93 -32.35 84.78
CA HIS A 960 -23.48 -33.53 85.45
C HIS A 960 -22.64 -33.97 86.66
N LYS A 961 -21.31 -33.94 86.56
CA LYS A 961 -20.41 -34.22 87.70
C LYS A 961 -20.59 -33.18 88.82
N LEU A 962 -20.54 -31.89 88.48
CA LEU A 962 -20.73 -30.80 89.45
C LEU A 962 -22.11 -30.84 90.12
N GLN A 963 -23.16 -31.23 89.38
CA GLN A 963 -24.49 -31.38 89.94
C GLN A 963 -24.56 -32.52 90.97
N ASN A 964 -23.86 -33.63 90.73
CA ASN A 964 -23.72 -34.70 91.73
C ASN A 964 -22.96 -34.23 92.98
N GLU A 965 -21.89 -33.45 92.81
CA GLU A 965 -21.14 -32.85 93.93
C GLU A 965 -21.97 -31.82 94.71
N ARG A 966 -22.79 -31.03 94.01
CA ARG A 966 -23.75 -30.09 94.61
C ARG A 966 -24.78 -30.83 95.46
N ILE A 967 -25.37 -31.92 94.95
CA ILE A 967 -26.32 -32.75 95.72
C ILE A 967 -25.65 -33.31 96.98
N GLN A 968 -24.40 -33.78 96.88
CA GLN A 968 -23.63 -34.20 98.05
C GLN A 968 -23.42 -33.05 99.05
N SER A 969 -23.15 -31.84 98.57
CA SER A 969 -22.91 -30.66 99.40
C SER A 969 -24.20 -30.14 100.06
N GLU A 970 -25.32 -30.12 99.34
CA GLU A 970 -26.65 -29.81 99.88
C GLU A 970 -27.03 -30.79 100.98
N GLY A 971 -26.72 -32.08 100.84
CA GLY A 971 -26.89 -33.07 101.91
C GLY A 971 -26.09 -32.71 103.18
N LYS A 972 -24.87 -32.18 103.03
CA LYS A 972 -24.06 -31.71 104.17
C LYS A 972 -24.63 -30.44 104.80
N ILE A 973 -25.13 -29.50 103.99
CA ILE A 973 -25.75 -28.25 104.48
C ILE A 973 -27.00 -28.56 105.29
N LYS A 974 -27.86 -29.48 104.83
CA LYS A 974 -29.09 -29.84 105.54
C LYS A 974 -28.82 -30.39 106.95
N ASN A 975 -27.76 -31.21 107.08
CA ASN A 975 -27.31 -31.66 108.40
C ASN A 975 -26.84 -30.50 109.30
N LEU A 976 -26.21 -29.46 108.74
CA LEU A 976 -25.80 -28.28 109.49
C LEU A 976 -27.00 -27.37 109.84
N GLU A 977 -28.00 -27.27 108.97
CA GLU A 977 -29.24 -26.52 109.23
C GLU A 977 -30.05 -27.14 110.39
N ASP A 978 -30.13 -28.47 110.48
CA ASP A 978 -30.76 -29.15 111.61
C ASP A 978 -30.03 -28.85 112.94
N ILE A 979 -28.70 -28.69 112.90
CA ILE A 979 -27.88 -28.27 114.06
C ILE A 979 -28.15 -26.79 114.42
N VAL A 980 -28.38 -25.90 113.45
CA VAL A 980 -28.71 -24.50 113.73
C VAL A 980 -30.12 -24.34 114.30
N ALA A 981 -31.10 -25.12 113.82
CA ALA A 981 -32.49 -25.07 114.31
C ALA A 981 -32.60 -25.47 115.79
N THR A 982 -31.78 -26.42 116.24
CA THR A 982 -31.73 -26.79 117.66
C THR A 982 -31.18 -25.65 118.53
N LEU A 983 -30.12 -24.97 118.07
CA LEU A 983 -29.56 -23.80 118.78
C LEU A 983 -30.50 -22.59 118.84
N GLN A 984 -31.34 -22.37 117.82
CA GLN A 984 -32.32 -21.27 117.81
C GLN A 984 -33.46 -21.46 118.81
N ASN A 985 -33.88 -22.71 119.07
CA ASN A 985 -34.91 -23.00 120.07
C ASN A 985 -34.44 -22.69 121.50
N ASP A 986 -33.16 -22.91 121.80
CA ASP A 986 -32.58 -22.58 123.11
C ASP A 986 -32.54 -21.06 123.34
N LEU A 987 -32.27 -20.27 122.29
CA LEU A 987 -32.20 -18.81 122.37
C LEU A 987 -33.59 -18.17 122.60
N ALA A 988 -34.65 -18.72 122.01
CA ALA A 988 -36.02 -18.23 122.17
C ALA A 988 -36.56 -18.40 123.61
N LYS A 989 -36.09 -19.41 124.35
CA LYS A 989 -36.45 -19.60 125.77
C LYS A 989 -35.92 -18.47 126.65
N VAL A 990 -34.68 -18.04 126.41
CA VAL A 990 -34.01 -17.00 127.20
C VAL A 990 -34.67 -15.63 126.99
N GLN A 991 -35.12 -15.33 125.77
CA GLN A 991 -35.80 -14.07 125.46
C GLN A 991 -37.14 -13.90 126.18
N LYS A 992 -37.90 -14.98 126.40
CA LYS A 992 -39.18 -14.92 127.12
C LYS A 992 -39.06 -14.56 128.59
N GLU A 993 -37.95 -14.91 129.25
CA GLU A 993 -37.72 -14.55 130.66
C GLU A 993 -37.38 -13.07 130.84
N HIS A 994 -36.78 -12.44 129.84
CA HIS A 994 -36.42 -11.02 129.86
C HIS A 994 -37.66 -10.10 129.83
N ASP A 995 -38.65 -10.38 128.97
CA ASP A 995 -39.79 -9.49 128.75
C ASP A 995 -40.72 -9.38 129.97
N VAL A 996 -40.88 -10.48 130.74
CA VAL A 996 -41.74 -10.49 131.95
C VAL A 996 -41.20 -9.59 133.07
N LEU A 997 -39.87 -9.41 133.13
CA LEU A 997 -39.24 -8.54 134.13
C LEU A 997 -39.35 -7.05 133.77
N TYR A 998 -39.39 -6.72 132.48
CA TYR A 998 -39.47 -5.33 132.01
C TYR A 998 -40.83 -4.68 132.32
N ASP A 999 -41.93 -5.42 132.18
CA ASP A 999 -43.29 -4.88 132.42
C ASP A 999 -43.58 -4.54 133.90
N LYS A 1000 -42.95 -5.24 134.85
CA LYS A 1000 -43.11 -4.93 136.29
C LYS A 1000 -42.47 -3.59 136.66
N PHE A 1001 -41.42 -3.18 135.95
CA PHE A 1001 -40.71 -1.94 136.22
C PHE A 1001 -41.50 -0.70 135.78
N GLN A 1002 -42.26 -0.76 134.68
CA GLN A 1002 -43.02 0.39 134.18
C GLN A 1002 -44.24 0.76 135.05
N ASN A 1003 -44.91 -0.21 135.65
CA ASN A 1003 -46.11 0.04 136.47
C ASN A 1003 -45.84 0.77 137.80
N THR A 1004 -44.60 0.74 138.31
CA THR A 1004 -44.24 1.45 139.56
C THR A 1004 -43.95 2.93 139.33
N VAL A 1005 -43.53 3.32 138.13
CA VAL A 1005 -43.20 4.72 137.79
C VAL A 1005 -44.46 5.59 137.70
N THR A 1006 -45.56 5.05 137.15
CA THR A 1006 -46.81 5.80 136.93
C THR A 1006 -47.61 6.09 138.21
N GLN A 1007 -47.48 5.27 139.26
CA GLN A 1007 -48.15 5.57 140.54
C GLN A 1007 -47.55 6.77 141.28
N LEU A 1008 -46.26 7.04 141.10
CA LEU A 1008 -45.55 8.09 141.83
C LEU A 1008 -45.90 9.50 141.31
N GLN A 1009 -46.25 9.64 140.03
CA GLN A 1009 -46.63 10.93 139.42
C GLN A 1009 -48.01 11.44 139.87
N ASN A 1010 -48.94 10.55 140.24
CA ASN A 1010 -50.31 10.93 140.66
C ASN A 1010 -50.39 11.53 142.08
N GLU A 1011 -49.41 11.25 142.95
CA GLU A 1011 -49.39 11.81 144.32
C GLU A 1011 -48.83 13.25 144.36
N GLU A 1012 -47.97 13.64 143.40
CA GLU A 1012 -47.38 14.99 143.35
C GLU A 1012 -48.40 16.10 142.99
N GLU A 1013 -49.42 15.81 142.17
CA GLU A 1013 -50.43 16.82 141.79
C GLU A 1013 -51.40 17.19 142.92
N LYS A 1014 -51.69 16.27 143.85
CA LYS A 1014 -52.58 16.54 145.00
C LYS A 1014 -51.98 17.54 146.00
N LEU A 1015 -50.64 17.55 146.15
CA LEU A 1015 -49.95 18.42 147.09
C LEU A 1015 -50.00 19.91 146.68
N LYS A 1016 -50.02 20.20 145.37
CA LYS A 1016 -50.05 21.58 144.83
C LYS A 1016 -51.39 22.28 145.04
N ASN A 1017 -52.51 21.56 145.13
CA ASN A 1017 -53.84 22.16 145.30
C ASN A 1017 -54.14 22.59 146.75
N LEU A 1018 -53.55 21.96 147.76
CA LEU A 1018 -53.76 22.31 149.18
C LEU A 1018 -53.01 23.60 149.60
N LEU A 1019 -51.90 23.94 148.94
CA LEU A 1019 -51.10 25.14 149.24
C LEU A 1019 -51.74 26.47 148.80
N ARG A 1020 -52.66 26.44 147.81
CA ARG A 1020 -53.37 27.66 147.33
C ARG A 1020 -54.54 28.10 148.20
N ILE A 1021 -55.12 27.20 149.01
CA ILE A 1021 -56.26 27.51 149.88
C ILE A 1021 -55.80 28.18 151.19
N LYS A 1022 -54.57 27.89 151.64
CA LYS A 1022 -53.97 28.45 152.87
C LYS A 1022 -53.66 29.95 152.77
N THR A 1023 -53.18 30.42 151.63
CA THR A 1023 -52.71 31.82 151.43
C THR A 1023 -53.85 32.85 151.33
N LYS A 1024 -55.10 32.43 151.11
CA LYS A 1024 -56.24 33.37 150.94
C LYS A 1024 -56.92 33.73 152.26
N LEU A 1025 -56.91 32.81 153.24
CA LEU A 1025 -57.50 33.00 154.57
C LEU A 1025 -56.65 33.90 155.49
N GLU A 1026 -55.34 33.99 155.26
CA GLU A 1026 -54.44 34.86 156.03
C GLU A 1026 -54.57 36.36 155.68
N SER A 1027 -55.10 36.73 154.51
CA SER A 1027 -55.31 38.15 154.15
C SER A 1027 -56.60 38.76 154.73
N GLN A 1028 -57.57 37.94 155.14
CA GLN A 1028 -58.84 38.42 155.73
C GLN A 1028 -58.74 38.73 157.24
N CYS A 1029 -57.68 38.29 157.92
CA CYS A 1029 -57.47 38.56 159.35
C CYS A 1029 -56.77 39.90 159.63
N ASN A 1030 -55.91 40.41 158.73
CA ASN A 1030 -55.14 41.64 159.01
C ASN A 1030 -55.91 42.95 158.84
N ASP A 1031 -56.94 43.03 157.98
CA ASP A 1031 -57.68 44.28 157.75
C ASP A 1031 -58.69 44.61 158.88
N LEU A 1032 -59.10 43.61 159.67
CA LEU A 1032 -60.00 43.80 160.82
C LEU A 1032 -59.28 44.34 162.07
N GLU A 1033 -57.95 44.22 162.15
CA GLU A 1033 -57.16 44.71 163.29
C GLU A 1033 -56.77 46.20 163.16
N GLU A 1034 -56.79 46.81 161.96
CA GLU A 1034 -56.29 48.18 161.75
C GLU A 1034 -57.36 49.28 161.81
N ARG A 1035 -58.64 48.98 161.57
CA ARG A 1035 -59.73 49.99 161.72
C ARG A 1035 -60.28 50.13 163.14
N LEU A 1036 -60.14 49.09 163.97
CA LEU A 1036 -60.49 49.14 165.39
C LEU A 1036 -59.56 50.08 166.20
N LYS A 1037 -58.39 50.43 165.66
CA LYS A 1037 -57.46 51.41 166.27
C LYS A 1037 -57.80 52.88 166.03
N ARG A 1038 -58.86 53.22 165.27
CA ARG A 1038 -59.26 54.63 165.01
C ARG A 1038 -60.57 55.08 165.66
N GLU A 1039 -61.18 54.26 166.50
CA GLU A 1039 -62.36 54.70 167.28
C GLU A 1039 -62.00 55.71 168.39
N THR A 1040 -60.74 55.95 168.72
CA THR A 1040 -60.39 56.36 170.09
C THR A 1040 -59.52 57.59 170.23
N GLU A 1041 -59.51 58.49 169.25
CA GLU A 1041 -59.02 59.86 169.50
C GLU A 1041 -59.93 60.96 168.91
N VAL A 1042 -60.77 61.49 169.80
CA VAL A 1042 -60.88 62.95 170.03
C VAL A 1042 -61.60 63.74 168.92
N TYR A 1043 -62.91 64.03 169.00
CA TYR A 1043 -63.60 64.73 170.10
C TYR A 1043 -62.88 66.03 170.49
N TYR A 1044 -62.90 67.11 169.69
CA TYR A 1044 -62.88 68.48 170.22
C TYR A 1044 -63.16 69.52 169.11
N VAL A 1045 -64.08 70.46 169.40
CA VAL A 1045 -64.38 71.72 168.67
C VAL A 1045 -65.33 71.55 167.45
N GLN A 1046 -66.66 71.59 167.58
CA GLN A 1046 -67.51 72.70 168.05
C GLN A 1046 -67.37 73.99 167.20
N LYS A 1047 -68.49 74.42 166.62
CA LYS A 1047 -68.87 75.79 166.21
C LYS A 1047 -68.40 76.37 164.84
N VAL A 1048 -69.42 76.55 163.98
CA VAL A 1048 -69.98 77.86 163.52
C VAL A 1048 -69.60 78.40 162.12
N LEU A 1049 -70.68 78.49 161.31
CA LEU A 1049 -71.05 79.43 160.23
C LEU A 1049 -70.43 79.29 158.83
N ARG A 1050 -71.24 78.82 157.87
CA ARG A 1050 -72.13 79.71 157.10
C ARG A 1050 -73.27 78.94 156.41
N VAL A 1051 -74.48 79.46 156.67
CA VAL A 1051 -75.85 79.14 156.19
C VAL A 1051 -76.44 77.82 156.66
#